data_AF-A0ABC8ZUU2-F1
#
_entry.id   AF-A0ABC8ZUU2-F1
#
_cell.length_a   1.000
_cell.length_b   1.000
_cell.length_c   1.000
_cell.angle_alpha   90.00
_cell.angle_beta   90.00
_cell.angle_gamma   90.00
#
_symmetry.space_group_name_H-M   'P 1'
#
loop_
_entity.id
_entity.type
_entity.pdbx_description
1 polymer ?
#
loop_
_entity_poly.entity_id
_entity_poly.type
_entity_poly.pdbx_seq_one_letter_code
_entity_poly.pdbx_strand_id
1 'polypeptide(L)'
;MAGVWRKTKKALGAGLCVNLPAVAGDLEDGASAPRASDAVSLDSTAAAHASAPNTPAATATATDEAVALRRSKSGGKSSKRMCAICFDSMKPGHGQALFTAECSHMFHFHCISSSVKHGNHVCPVCRAKWKEIPFNRSLSSIVPRGRGGLNVNQARSPQQDAYMALLRQGPNRQRETPILLASEPVDFNDDEPLQKMESANIGSSRIVEIKTYPEFSAIPQSSQDDFAVLIHLKAPYANPEQVTGRSVNATSNGYPTSRAPVDLVTVLDVSGSMAGTKLALLKRAMGFVIQHLGPSDRLSVIAFSSTARRLFHLRRMSHSGRQQALQAVNSLGASGGTNIADALKKAAKIIEDRSYQNPVCSIILLSDGQDTYNIPSNIRGARPDYRSLVPSSILNHTFRLVPVHAFGFGVDHDSDALHSIAEASGGTFSFIEDEGAIQDAFAQCIGGLLSVVVQNMQLNVECVHPGVQLRSIKSGSYLSKVAANGRNGSIDVGHLYADEERDFLLSVSLPQCREQTTLLKVACAYRDSLTSEDFKIQGDEVKILRPKSPTSESVCMEVDRERNRVRAADAIEAARAAADRGALSDAVTILDDCRRILSESFASKSGDRLCTALDAELREMQERMANRQRYEASGRAYLLSGLSSHSWQRATARGDSMDSATLVYSYQTPSMVQMLQRSQNHCLSPQGPSQVQQPRMLLGKPQPR
;
A
#
# COMPACT_ATOMS: atom_id res chain seq x y z
N MET A 1 -5.01 -33.94 53.23
CA MET A 1 -3.79 -33.76 54.05
C MET A 1 -2.90 -32.78 53.27
N ALA A 2 -3.20 -31.48 53.30
CA ALA A 2 -2.56 -30.44 54.14
C ALA A 2 -1.34 -29.80 53.43
N GLY A 3 -1.23 -28.49 53.16
CA GLY A 3 -2.08 -27.35 53.45
C GLY A 3 -1.51 -26.02 52.92
N VAL A 4 -2.41 -25.04 52.72
CA VAL A 4 -2.35 -23.62 53.18
C VAL A 4 -1.22 -22.74 52.62
N TRP A 5 -1.44 -21.92 51.57
CA TRP A 5 -1.97 -20.52 51.60
C TRP A 5 -1.45 -19.62 52.73
N ARG A 6 -0.60 -18.64 52.42
CA ARG A 6 -0.59 -17.35 53.15
C ARG A 6 -0.20 -16.17 52.25
N LYS A 7 -1.11 -15.19 52.22
CA LYS A 7 -1.03 -13.87 51.58
C LYS A 7 -0.26 -12.89 52.46
N THR A 8 0.35 -11.86 51.86
CA THR A 8 0.31 -10.49 52.42
C THR A 8 0.44 -9.44 51.32
N LYS A 9 -0.54 -8.54 51.29
CA LYS A 9 -0.64 -7.32 50.49
C LYS A 9 -0.63 -6.17 51.51
N LYS A 10 0.26 -5.18 51.38
CA LYS A 10 0.06 -3.84 51.98
C LYS A 10 0.91 -2.80 51.26
N ALA A 11 0.22 -1.74 50.85
CA ALA A 11 0.71 -0.55 50.19
C ALA A 11 1.42 0.40 51.16
N LEU A 12 2.25 1.30 50.62
CA LEU A 12 2.46 2.68 51.08
C LEU A 12 3.12 3.46 49.95
N GLY A 13 2.54 4.62 49.61
CA GLY A 13 3.09 5.58 48.68
C GLY A 13 3.99 6.60 49.37
N ALA A 14 5.00 7.06 48.63
CA ALA A 14 5.71 8.34 48.73
C ALA A 14 6.64 8.36 47.50
N GLY A 15 6.63 9.31 46.57
CA GLY A 15 6.45 10.74 46.75
C GLY A 15 7.80 11.36 47.11
N LEU A 16 8.72 11.47 46.15
CA LEU A 16 10.00 12.19 46.32
C LEU A 16 10.29 13.00 45.05
N CYS A 17 9.92 14.27 45.13
CA CYS A 17 10.36 15.36 44.28
C CYS A 17 11.82 15.71 44.60
N VAL A 18 12.61 16.05 43.58
CA VAL A 18 13.92 16.67 43.73
C VAL A 18 13.77 18.17 43.44
N ASN A 19 14.13 18.97 44.45
CA ASN A 19 14.17 20.43 44.45
C ASN A 19 15.33 20.98 43.60
N LEU A 20 15.07 22.08 42.89
CA LEU A 20 16.05 23.07 42.43
C LEU A 20 15.79 24.37 43.21
N PRO A 21 16.84 25.10 43.66
CA PRO A 21 16.65 26.26 44.54
C PRO A 21 16.33 27.54 43.76
N ALA A 22 15.48 28.36 44.37
CA ALA A 22 15.11 29.70 43.97
C ALA A 22 16.06 30.77 44.54
N VAL A 23 16.20 31.88 43.82
CA VAL A 23 16.74 33.16 44.32
C VAL A 23 15.62 34.20 44.16
N ALA A 24 15.20 34.79 45.29
CA ALA A 24 14.35 35.99 45.40
C ALA A 24 15.26 37.23 45.36
N GLY A 25 14.92 38.36 44.75
CA GLY A 25 13.85 39.35 44.98
C GLY A 25 14.49 40.73 44.62
N ASP A 26 13.83 41.86 44.41
CA ASP A 26 12.45 42.32 44.56
C ASP A 26 12.40 43.80 44.06
N LEU A 27 11.20 44.31 43.68
CA LEU A 27 10.69 45.71 43.83
C LEU A 27 11.24 46.83 42.88
N GLU A 28 10.50 47.82 42.31
CA GLU A 28 9.11 48.36 42.40
C GLU A 28 8.64 49.08 41.10
N ASP A 29 7.30 49.13 40.95
CA ASP A 29 6.38 50.22 40.53
C ASP A 29 6.45 51.04 39.22
N GLY A 30 5.23 51.27 38.67
CA GLY A 30 4.92 52.46 37.86
C GLY A 30 3.75 52.30 36.87
N ALA A 31 2.53 52.62 37.29
CA ALA A 31 1.30 52.60 36.49
C ALA A 31 1.16 53.77 35.49
N SER A 32 0.36 53.55 34.42
CA SER A 32 -0.68 54.44 33.84
C SER A 32 -0.74 54.50 32.29
N ALA A 33 -1.94 54.28 31.75
CA ALA A 33 -2.40 54.68 30.41
C ALA A 33 -2.97 56.13 30.48
N PRO A 34 -3.31 56.90 29.41
CA PRO A 34 -4.04 56.45 28.19
C PRO A 34 -3.84 57.23 26.83
N ARG A 35 -4.40 56.63 25.76
CA ARG A 35 -5.16 57.16 24.58
C ARG A 35 -4.73 58.37 23.69
N ALA A 36 -5.02 58.15 22.39
CA ALA A 36 -5.51 59.07 21.32
C ALA A 36 -4.52 60.05 20.67
N SER A 37 -4.58 60.48 19.41
CA SER A 37 -5.24 60.16 18.13
C SER A 37 -4.65 61.14 17.06
N ASP A 38 -4.86 60.84 15.78
CA ASP A 38 -4.90 61.78 14.62
C ASP A 38 -3.58 62.40 14.10
N ALA A 39 -3.10 62.07 12.90
CA ALA A 39 -3.53 62.45 11.53
C ALA A 39 -3.01 63.84 11.07
N VAL A 40 -2.38 63.88 9.88
CA VAL A 40 -2.58 64.88 8.79
C VAL A 40 -1.54 64.67 7.66
N SER A 41 -2.05 64.75 6.44
CA SER A 41 -1.42 64.64 5.11
C SER A 41 -0.67 65.90 4.63
N LEU A 42 0.24 65.76 3.65
CA LEU A 42 0.21 66.38 2.29
C LEU A 42 1.59 66.46 1.58
N ASP A 43 1.66 65.76 0.45
CA ASP A 43 2.13 66.14 -0.91
C ASP A 43 3.49 66.75 -1.31
N SER A 44 3.97 66.17 -2.44
CA SER A 44 4.68 66.75 -3.62
C SER A 44 6.21 66.95 -3.63
N THR A 45 6.93 66.18 -4.48
CA THR A 45 7.56 66.66 -5.76
C THR A 45 8.41 65.62 -6.53
N ALA A 46 8.06 65.47 -7.82
CA ALA A 46 8.76 65.17 -9.10
C ALA A 46 10.06 64.34 -9.33
N ALA A 47 10.00 63.68 -10.52
CA ALA A 47 11.03 63.32 -11.54
C ALA A 47 11.76 61.96 -11.41
N ALA A 48 11.99 61.11 -12.44
CA ALA A 48 11.62 61.02 -13.87
C ALA A 48 12.09 59.64 -14.45
N HIS A 49 11.69 59.36 -15.72
CA HIS A 49 12.06 58.28 -16.68
C HIS A 49 11.00 57.15 -16.87
N ALA A 50 10.10 57.22 -17.88
CA ALA A 50 10.23 56.95 -19.34
C ALA A 50 10.09 55.44 -19.69
N SER A 51 9.36 54.94 -20.70
CA SER A 51 8.34 55.43 -21.65
C SER A 51 7.65 54.20 -22.26
N ALA A 52 6.41 54.37 -22.73
CA ALA A 52 5.50 53.33 -23.26
C ALA A 52 5.32 53.47 -24.81
N PRO A 53 4.41 52.71 -25.48
CA PRO A 53 4.55 52.24 -26.87
C PRO A 53 3.79 53.06 -27.94
N ASN A 54 3.99 52.70 -29.22
CA ASN A 54 3.34 53.29 -30.39
C ASN A 54 2.28 52.37 -31.03
N THR A 55 1.14 52.98 -31.37
CA THR A 55 0.20 52.62 -32.44
C THR A 55 0.41 53.58 -33.61
N PRO A 56 -0.16 53.32 -34.81
CA PRO A 56 -0.75 54.44 -35.55
C PRO A 56 -2.15 54.14 -36.11
N ALA A 57 -2.89 55.23 -36.33
CA ALA A 57 -4.28 55.33 -36.76
C ALA A 57 -4.41 56.11 -38.08
N ALA A 58 -5.58 56.04 -38.73
CA ALA A 58 -6.18 57.06 -39.63
C ALA A 58 -7.55 56.54 -40.18
N THR A 59 -8.71 57.09 -39.77
CA THR A 59 -9.57 58.13 -40.42
C THR A 59 -10.33 57.66 -41.69
N ALA A 60 -11.58 57.98 -42.05
CA ALA A 60 -12.64 58.90 -41.58
C ALA A 60 -14.04 58.52 -42.18
N THR A 61 -15.06 59.28 -41.76
CA THR A 61 -16.33 59.67 -42.43
C THR A 61 -17.59 58.77 -42.42
N ALA A 62 -18.72 59.47 -42.20
CA ALA A 62 -20.09 59.04 -41.97
C ALA A 62 -20.95 59.03 -43.25
N THR A 63 -22.06 58.29 -43.26
CA THR A 63 -23.46 58.77 -43.40
C THR A 63 -24.44 57.61 -43.69
N ASP A 64 -25.48 57.55 -42.86
CA ASP A 64 -26.91 57.32 -43.11
C ASP A 64 -27.54 56.11 -43.84
N GLU A 65 -28.71 55.81 -43.25
CA GLU A 65 -29.94 55.19 -43.77
C GLU A 65 -30.15 53.67 -43.71
N ALA A 66 -31.35 53.37 -43.23
CA ALA A 66 -31.87 52.11 -42.73
C ALA A 66 -32.84 51.48 -43.72
N VAL A 67 -32.88 50.16 -43.83
CA VAL A 67 -34.11 49.43 -44.20
C VAL A 67 -34.21 48.11 -43.45
N ALA A 68 -35.32 47.96 -42.73
CA ALA A 68 -35.78 46.75 -42.08
C ALA A 68 -36.29 45.70 -43.09
N LEU A 69 -36.16 44.41 -42.77
CA LEU A 69 -37.29 43.48 -42.59
C LEU A 69 -36.89 41.99 -42.59
N ARG A 70 -37.24 41.38 -41.46
CA ARG A 70 -37.75 40.03 -41.21
C ARG A 70 -37.92 39.06 -42.41
N ARG A 71 -37.22 37.92 -42.27
CA ARG A 71 -37.75 36.57 -41.97
C ARG A 71 -38.66 35.90 -43.03
N SER A 72 -38.20 34.80 -43.60
CA SER A 72 -39.03 33.59 -43.78
C SER A 72 -38.20 32.31 -43.92
N LYS A 73 -38.73 31.25 -43.29
CA LYS A 73 -38.24 29.88 -43.25
C LYS A 73 -38.71 29.11 -44.49
N SER A 74 -37.84 28.27 -45.04
CA SER A 74 -38.11 26.88 -45.48
C SER A 74 -36.71 26.25 -45.69
N GLY A 75 -36.35 25.04 -45.29
CA GLY A 75 -37.11 23.81 -45.10
C GLY A 75 -36.77 22.83 -46.23
N GLY A 76 -35.60 22.16 -46.17
CA GLY A 76 -35.28 21.13 -47.18
C GLY A 76 -33.85 20.56 -47.23
N LYS A 77 -33.60 19.55 -46.36
CA LYS A 77 -32.77 18.34 -46.55
C LYS A 77 -31.27 18.45 -46.93
N SER A 78 -30.48 17.92 -45.98
CA SER A 78 -29.27 17.09 -46.17
C SER A 78 -28.01 17.77 -46.73
N SER A 79 -27.12 18.22 -45.83
CA SER A 79 -25.68 17.98 -46.01
C SER A 79 -24.90 18.15 -44.71
N LYS A 80 -24.13 17.11 -44.37
CA LYS A 80 -23.03 17.02 -43.38
C LYS A 80 -23.37 17.34 -41.91
N ARG A 81 -23.46 16.29 -41.10
CA ARG A 81 -23.34 16.39 -39.63
C ARG A 81 -21.93 16.88 -39.28
N MET A 82 -21.72 18.18 -39.14
CA MET A 82 -20.46 18.76 -38.65
C MET A 82 -20.56 19.07 -37.16
N CYS A 83 -19.50 18.81 -36.40
CA CYS A 83 -19.46 19.15 -34.98
C CYS A 83 -19.34 20.67 -34.83
N ALA A 84 -20.22 21.31 -34.06
CA ALA A 84 -20.20 22.77 -33.90
C ALA A 84 -19.04 23.32 -33.04
N ILE A 85 -18.14 22.46 -32.55
CA ILE A 85 -16.99 22.84 -31.71
C ILE A 85 -15.69 22.78 -32.53
N CYS A 86 -15.43 21.68 -33.24
CA CYS A 86 -14.23 21.53 -34.08
C CYS A 86 -14.49 21.71 -35.58
N PHE A 87 -15.75 21.85 -35.99
CA PHE A 87 -16.20 21.96 -37.39
C PHE A 87 -15.94 20.73 -38.27
N ASP A 88 -15.45 19.63 -37.71
CA ASP A 88 -15.19 18.38 -38.43
C ASP A 88 -16.44 17.50 -38.62
N SER A 89 -16.37 16.58 -39.60
CA SER A 89 -17.48 15.68 -39.92
C SER A 89 -17.70 14.59 -38.87
N MET A 90 -18.96 14.37 -38.49
CA MET A 90 -19.41 13.37 -37.51
C MET A 90 -19.86 12.08 -38.21
N LYS A 91 -18.91 11.32 -38.79
CA LYS A 91 -19.17 9.98 -39.37
C LYS A 91 -18.99 8.88 -38.30
N PRO A 92 -19.95 7.95 -38.12
CA PRO A 92 -19.73 6.76 -37.28
C PRO A 92 -18.72 5.82 -37.95
N GLY A 93 -17.66 5.41 -37.25
CA GLY A 93 -16.73 4.38 -37.73
C GLY A 93 -15.23 4.69 -37.68
N HIS A 94 -14.81 5.92 -37.33
CA HIS A 94 -13.39 6.30 -37.24
C HIS A 94 -12.85 6.40 -35.80
N GLY A 95 -13.36 5.61 -34.86
CA GLY A 95 -12.83 5.57 -33.48
C GLY A 95 -13.13 6.81 -32.62
N GLN A 96 -13.88 7.78 -33.13
CA GLN A 96 -14.35 8.93 -32.35
C GLN A 96 -15.78 8.69 -31.84
N ALA A 97 -15.96 8.64 -30.52
CA ALA A 97 -17.27 8.52 -29.90
C ALA A 97 -18.12 9.77 -30.18
N LEU A 98 -19.41 9.59 -30.47
CA LEU A 98 -20.36 10.67 -30.71
C LEU A 98 -21.27 10.84 -29.50
N PHE A 99 -21.45 12.08 -29.05
CA PHE A 99 -22.37 12.45 -27.99
C PHE A 99 -23.60 13.14 -28.59
N THR A 100 -24.79 12.72 -28.18
CA THR A 100 -26.05 13.39 -28.52
C THR A 100 -26.61 13.99 -27.24
N ALA A 101 -26.69 15.31 -27.18
CA ALA A 101 -27.23 16.03 -26.02
C ALA A 101 -28.76 15.84 -25.92
N GLU A 102 -29.35 16.10 -24.75
CA GLU A 102 -30.81 16.06 -24.52
C GLU A 102 -31.60 16.96 -25.50
N CYS A 103 -30.98 18.06 -25.94
CA CYS A 103 -31.51 18.96 -26.96
C CYS A 103 -31.36 18.44 -28.41
N SER A 104 -30.99 17.17 -28.60
CA SER A 104 -30.79 16.49 -29.88
C SER A 104 -29.64 17.03 -30.76
N HIS A 105 -28.78 17.90 -30.22
CA HIS A 105 -27.54 18.31 -30.91
C HIS A 105 -26.43 17.28 -30.71
N MET A 106 -25.68 17.00 -31.77
CA MET A 106 -24.59 16.02 -31.77
C MET A 106 -23.22 16.68 -31.78
N PHE A 107 -22.26 16.09 -31.06
CA PHE A 107 -20.88 16.54 -30.98
C PHE A 107 -19.94 15.32 -30.93
N HIS A 108 -18.66 15.50 -31.25
CA HIS A 108 -17.66 14.51 -30.84
C HIS A 108 -17.54 14.52 -29.31
N PHE A 109 -17.46 13.33 -28.72
CA PHE A 109 -17.42 13.13 -27.28
C PHE A 109 -16.23 13.89 -26.65
N HIS A 110 -15.07 13.89 -27.30
CA HIS A 110 -13.92 14.64 -26.82
C HIS A 110 -14.15 16.17 -26.82
N CYS A 111 -14.69 16.71 -27.90
CA CYS A 111 -14.97 18.15 -28.02
C CYS A 111 -15.95 18.64 -26.95
N ILE A 112 -17.00 17.87 -26.68
CA ILE A 112 -17.98 18.24 -25.66
C ILE A 112 -17.43 18.04 -24.24
N SER A 113 -16.65 16.99 -24.01
CA SER A 113 -16.01 16.74 -22.71
C SER A 113 -15.02 17.84 -22.33
N SER A 114 -14.28 18.38 -23.31
CA SER A 114 -13.39 19.53 -23.09
C SER A 114 -14.19 20.79 -22.74
N SER A 115 -15.29 21.08 -23.45
CA SER A 115 -16.14 22.24 -23.15
C SER A 115 -16.71 22.22 -21.72
N VAL A 116 -17.12 21.03 -21.25
CA VAL A 116 -17.59 20.79 -19.88
C VAL A 116 -16.49 20.97 -18.84
N LYS A 117 -15.28 20.44 -19.09
CA LYS A 117 -14.13 20.57 -18.17
C LYS A 117 -13.77 22.03 -17.90
N HIS A 118 -14.05 22.94 -18.84
CA HIS A 118 -13.82 24.37 -18.69
C HIS A 118 -15.05 25.14 -18.13
N GLY A 119 -16.02 24.44 -17.52
CA GLY A 119 -17.14 25.05 -16.79
C GLY A 119 -18.38 25.43 -17.61
N ASN A 120 -18.46 24.99 -18.89
CA ASN A 120 -19.64 25.27 -19.71
C ASN A 120 -20.67 24.13 -19.61
N HIS A 121 -21.79 24.39 -18.93
CA HIS A 121 -22.89 23.43 -18.71
C HIS A 121 -24.14 23.71 -19.57
N VAL A 122 -23.94 24.39 -20.70
CA VAL A 122 -25.00 24.74 -21.66
C VAL A 122 -24.63 24.24 -23.05
N CYS A 123 -25.64 23.82 -23.82
CA CYS A 123 -25.43 23.43 -25.21
C CYS A 123 -24.80 24.58 -26.02
N PRO A 124 -23.64 24.39 -26.69
CA PRO A 124 -23.03 25.44 -27.51
C PRO A 124 -23.90 25.90 -28.68
N VAL A 125 -24.86 25.08 -29.12
CA VAL A 125 -25.72 25.37 -30.27
C VAL A 125 -27.01 26.07 -29.84
N CYS A 126 -27.72 25.57 -28.83
CA CYS A 126 -29.03 26.09 -28.45
C CYS A 126 -29.13 26.63 -27.02
N ARG A 127 -28.00 26.66 -26.28
CA ARG A 127 -27.88 27.16 -24.90
C ARG A 127 -28.79 26.48 -23.87
N ALA A 128 -29.36 25.32 -24.18
CA ALA A 128 -30.11 24.52 -23.22
C ALA A 128 -29.18 24.06 -22.10
N LYS A 129 -29.57 24.28 -20.83
CA LYS A 129 -28.85 23.80 -19.64
C LYS A 129 -28.95 22.28 -19.56
N TRP A 130 -27.82 21.60 -19.39
CA TRP A 130 -27.81 20.14 -19.28
C TRP A 130 -28.13 19.70 -17.86
N LYS A 131 -29.03 18.72 -17.71
CA LYS A 131 -29.42 18.19 -16.40
C LYS A 131 -28.50 17.04 -15.99
N GLU A 132 -28.03 16.25 -16.95
CA GLU A 132 -26.96 15.28 -16.75
C GLU A 132 -25.74 15.66 -17.61
N ILE A 133 -24.61 15.91 -16.96
CA ILE A 133 -23.34 16.21 -17.61
C ILE A 133 -22.52 14.90 -17.63
N PRO A 134 -21.88 14.52 -18.76
CA PRO A 134 -20.95 13.39 -18.74
C PRO A 134 -19.80 13.77 -17.81
N PHE A 135 -19.62 13.01 -16.72
CA PHE A 135 -18.88 13.34 -15.50
C PHE A 135 -19.67 14.11 -14.43
N ASN A 136 -20.77 13.55 -13.91
CA ASN A 136 -20.96 13.47 -12.44
C ASN A 136 -22.11 12.53 -12.04
N ARG A 137 -21.78 11.36 -11.48
CA ARG A 137 -22.57 10.71 -10.42
C ARG A 137 -21.57 10.53 -9.29
N SER A 138 -21.54 11.38 -8.26
CA SER A 138 -22.54 11.40 -7.18
C SER A 138 -22.47 12.68 -6.30
N LEU A 139 -23.63 13.25 -5.97
CA LEU A 139 -24.13 13.86 -4.69
C LEU A 139 -23.13 14.67 -3.80
N SER A 140 -23.38 15.85 -3.21
CA SER A 140 -24.58 16.49 -2.62
C SER A 140 -24.12 17.80 -1.89
N SER A 141 -24.86 18.91 -1.71
CA SER A 141 -25.84 19.17 -0.63
C SER A 141 -26.02 20.70 -0.38
N ILE A 142 -27.12 21.09 0.30
CA ILE A 142 -27.37 22.33 1.10
C ILE A 142 -28.19 23.50 0.47
N VAL A 143 -29.51 23.45 0.71
CA VAL A 143 -30.47 24.43 1.35
C VAL A 143 -30.33 25.95 1.07
N PRO A 144 -31.46 26.66 0.80
CA PRO A 144 -32.02 27.54 1.84
C PRO A 144 -33.46 27.21 2.27
N ARG A 145 -33.70 27.35 3.57
CA ARG A 145 -35.01 27.35 4.25
C ARG A 145 -35.90 28.48 3.71
N GLY A 146 -37.21 28.21 3.62
CA GLY A 146 -38.22 29.25 3.44
C GLY A 146 -39.67 28.73 3.50
N ARG A 147 -40.27 28.84 4.69
CA ARG A 147 -41.72 28.84 5.02
C ARG A 147 -42.60 27.64 4.63
N GLY A 148 -43.08 26.96 5.66
CA GLY A 148 -44.34 26.22 5.62
C GLY A 148 -45.54 27.11 5.96
N GLY A 149 -46.71 26.67 5.52
CA GLY A 149 -48.02 27.02 6.06
C GLY A 149 -48.91 27.86 5.15
N LEU A 150 -49.87 27.19 4.48
CA LEU A 150 -51.33 27.39 4.63
C LEU A 150 -52.12 26.62 3.55
N ASN A 151 -52.78 25.54 4.00
CA ASN A 151 -54.21 25.22 3.87
C ASN A 151 -54.94 25.33 2.50
N VAL A 152 -55.62 24.24 2.09
CA VAL A 152 -57.09 24.13 1.83
C VAL A 152 -57.44 23.02 0.81
N ASN A 153 -58.09 21.98 1.35
CA ASN A 153 -59.25 21.17 0.89
C ASN A 153 -59.29 20.33 -0.41
N GLN A 154 -59.77 19.08 -0.17
CA GLN A 154 -60.74 18.27 -0.93
C GLN A 154 -60.24 17.60 -2.24
N ALA A 155 -60.61 16.38 -2.63
CA ALA A 155 -61.54 15.37 -2.14
C ALA A 155 -61.22 13.98 -2.77
N ARG A 156 -61.71 12.91 -2.11
CA ARG A 156 -62.25 11.63 -2.62
C ARG A 156 -61.75 11.02 -3.96
N SER A 157 -61.31 9.76 -3.87
CA SER A 157 -61.32 8.75 -4.95
C SER A 157 -62.75 8.49 -5.49
N PRO A 158 -62.96 7.98 -6.72
CA PRO A 158 -62.74 6.54 -6.99
C PRO A 158 -62.37 6.13 -8.44
N GLN A 159 -61.84 4.90 -8.55
CA GLN A 159 -62.11 3.90 -9.60
C GLN A 159 -61.67 4.11 -11.07
N GLN A 160 -60.93 3.09 -11.56
CA GLN A 160 -61.25 2.20 -12.71
C GLN A 160 -60.29 2.15 -13.92
N ASP A 161 -59.66 0.97 -14.04
CA ASP A 161 -59.54 0.09 -15.22
C ASP A 161 -58.67 0.41 -16.47
N ALA A 162 -58.23 -0.73 -17.05
CA ALA A 162 -57.49 -1.00 -18.29
C ALA A 162 -55.95 -0.94 -18.16
N TYR A 163 -55.16 -1.99 -18.37
CA TYR A 163 -55.31 -3.13 -19.28
C TYR A 163 -54.30 -4.24 -18.91
N MET A 164 -54.78 -5.47 -18.71
CA MET A 164 -54.01 -6.72 -18.66
C MET A 164 -54.06 -7.41 -20.04
N ALA A 165 -53.03 -8.23 -20.31
CA ALA A 165 -52.80 -9.12 -21.46
C ALA A 165 -52.02 -8.46 -22.63
N LEU A 166 -50.80 -8.91 -22.94
CA LEU A 166 -50.53 -10.24 -23.48
C LEU A 166 -49.33 -10.95 -22.83
N LEU A 167 -49.60 -12.11 -22.25
CA LEU A 167 -48.64 -13.20 -22.05
C LEU A 167 -48.54 -14.01 -23.35
N ARG A 168 -47.32 -14.38 -23.76
CA ARG A 168 -46.91 -15.77 -24.11
C ARG A 168 -45.51 -15.80 -24.70
N GLN A 169 -44.54 -16.29 -23.92
CA GLN A 169 -43.64 -17.37 -24.33
C GLN A 169 -43.04 -18.03 -23.06
N GLY A 170 -43.00 -19.36 -23.10
CA GLY A 170 -42.88 -20.27 -21.96
C GLY A 170 -41.49 -20.44 -21.35
N PRO A 171 -41.35 -21.41 -20.43
CA PRO A 171 -40.45 -21.32 -19.30
C PRO A 171 -39.06 -21.84 -19.64
N ASN A 172 -38.04 -20.99 -19.50
CA ASN A 172 -36.68 -21.50 -19.38
C ASN A 172 -36.40 -21.68 -17.88
N ARG A 173 -36.41 -22.94 -17.43
CA ARG A 173 -35.91 -23.35 -16.10
C ARG A 173 -34.42 -23.04 -16.04
N GLN A 174 -34.05 -21.82 -15.67
CA GLN A 174 -32.78 -21.62 -14.99
C GLN A 174 -33.02 -21.93 -13.51
N ARG A 175 -32.41 -23.02 -13.06
CA ARG A 175 -32.20 -23.30 -11.64
C ARG A 175 -31.42 -22.12 -11.05
N GLU A 176 -32.13 -21.14 -10.52
CA GLU A 176 -31.60 -20.33 -9.44
C GLU A 176 -31.50 -21.26 -8.24
N THR A 177 -30.30 -21.81 -8.00
CA THR A 177 -29.99 -22.33 -6.67
C THR A 177 -29.98 -21.13 -5.73
N PRO A 178 -30.87 -21.06 -4.73
CA PRO A 178 -30.72 -20.06 -3.69
C PRO A 178 -29.39 -20.35 -2.99
N ILE A 179 -28.52 -19.34 -2.91
CA ILE A 179 -27.44 -19.34 -1.93
C ILE A 179 -28.17 -19.28 -0.58
N LEU A 180 -28.52 -20.44 -0.06
CA LEU A 180 -29.02 -20.55 1.30
C LEU A 180 -27.94 -19.97 2.21
N LEU A 181 -28.36 -19.04 3.06
CA LEU A 181 -27.66 -18.72 4.31
C LEU A 181 -27.52 -20.05 5.08
N ALA A 182 -26.48 -20.82 4.78
CA ALA A 182 -26.03 -21.87 5.66
C ALA A 182 -25.42 -21.18 6.89
N SER A 183 -25.85 -21.58 8.07
CA SER A 183 -25.13 -21.27 9.31
C SER A 183 -23.65 -21.61 9.09
N GLU A 184 -22.76 -20.70 9.46
CA GLU A 184 -21.33 -21.00 9.37
C GLU A 184 -21.03 -22.29 10.16
N PRO A 185 -20.24 -23.21 9.59
CA PRO A 185 -19.91 -24.44 10.28
C PRO A 185 -19.08 -24.13 11.53
N VAL A 186 -19.20 -25.00 12.54
CA VAL A 186 -18.48 -24.86 13.81
C VAL A 186 -16.97 -25.02 13.60
N ASP A 187 -16.55 -25.86 12.66
CA ASP A 187 -15.15 -26.11 12.31
C ASP A 187 -14.89 -25.76 10.84
N PHE A 188 -13.68 -25.30 10.51
CA PHE A 188 -13.29 -24.87 9.16
C PHE A 188 -12.36 -25.88 8.44
N ASN A 189 -12.66 -27.17 8.57
CA ASN A 189 -11.93 -28.28 7.96
C ASN A 189 -12.48 -28.75 6.59
N ASP A 190 -13.28 -27.89 5.95
CA ASP A 190 -13.95 -28.13 4.67
C ASP A 190 -13.08 -27.74 3.45
N ASP A 191 -11.77 -27.82 3.61
CA ASP A 191 -10.78 -27.48 2.59
C ASP A 191 -10.52 -28.62 1.58
N GLU A 192 -10.16 -28.23 0.36
CA GLU A 192 -9.82 -29.19 -0.69
C GLU A 192 -8.42 -29.80 -0.46
N PRO A 193 -8.20 -31.09 -0.78
CA PRO A 193 -6.88 -31.73 -0.74
C PRO A 193 -5.81 -30.94 -1.49
N LEU A 194 -4.52 -31.26 -1.32
CA LEU A 194 -3.44 -30.64 -2.12
C LEU A 194 -3.25 -31.31 -3.48
N GLN A 195 -2.81 -30.55 -4.48
CA GLN A 195 -2.42 -31.12 -5.76
C GLN A 195 -1.06 -31.78 -5.57
N LYS A 196 -0.90 -33.06 -5.94
CA LYS A 196 0.42 -33.69 -5.95
C LYS A 196 1.27 -32.96 -6.99
N MET A 197 2.27 -32.21 -6.53
CA MET A 197 3.30 -31.66 -7.39
C MET A 197 4.30 -32.78 -7.67
N GLU A 198 4.53 -33.09 -8.95
CA GLU A 198 5.66 -33.91 -9.33
C GLU A 198 6.93 -33.07 -9.20
N SER A 199 7.93 -33.60 -8.50
CA SER A 199 9.20 -32.94 -8.25
C SER A 199 9.92 -32.69 -9.58
N ALA A 200 9.82 -31.46 -10.11
CA ALA A 200 10.57 -31.07 -11.28
C ALA A 200 12.05 -30.92 -10.90
N ASN A 201 12.89 -31.80 -11.44
CA ASN A 201 14.36 -31.69 -11.38
C ASN A 201 14.79 -30.46 -12.19
N ILE A 202 14.93 -29.32 -11.51
CA ILE A 202 15.46 -28.09 -12.11
C ILE A 202 16.78 -27.78 -11.42
N GLY A 203 17.86 -27.96 -12.17
CA GLY A 203 19.23 -27.74 -11.72
C GLY A 203 19.71 -26.28 -11.83
N SER A 204 20.65 -25.96 -10.93
CA SER A 204 21.50 -24.78 -10.81
C SER A 204 21.00 -23.60 -9.95
N SER A 205 21.75 -23.37 -8.86
CA SER A 205 21.79 -22.28 -7.88
C SER A 205 20.48 -21.86 -7.17
N ARG A 206 19.95 -22.76 -6.33
CA ARG A 206 18.87 -22.47 -5.36
C ARG A 206 19.36 -22.09 -3.95
N ILE A 207 20.63 -21.73 -3.83
CA ILE A 207 21.26 -21.51 -2.54
C ILE A 207 21.20 -20.01 -2.22
N VAL A 208 20.84 -19.67 -0.99
CA VAL A 208 20.92 -18.29 -0.49
C VAL A 208 22.37 -17.83 -0.50
N GLU A 209 22.62 -16.67 -1.10
CA GLU A 209 23.93 -16.04 -1.11
C GLU A 209 24.15 -15.29 0.21
N ILE A 210 25.31 -15.49 0.84
CA ILE A 210 25.74 -14.79 2.05
C ILE A 210 27.03 -14.05 1.73
N LYS A 211 27.00 -12.73 1.87
CA LYS A 211 28.18 -11.86 1.76
C LYS A 211 28.37 -11.10 3.05
N THR A 212 29.61 -10.80 3.37
CA THR A 212 29.97 -10.08 4.59
C THR A 212 30.98 -8.99 4.30
N TYR A 213 30.74 -7.80 4.82
CA TYR A 213 31.56 -6.63 4.56
C TYR A 213 32.02 -5.99 5.86
N PRO A 214 33.33 -5.97 6.16
CA PRO A 214 33.84 -5.19 7.28
C PRO A 214 33.84 -3.70 6.94
N GLU A 215 33.66 -2.84 7.95
CA GLU A 215 33.67 -1.38 7.77
C GLU A 215 34.95 -0.86 7.10
N PHE A 216 36.08 -1.44 7.49
CA PHE A 216 37.40 -1.22 6.91
C PHE A 216 38.07 -2.58 6.69
N SER A 217 38.84 -2.73 5.60
CA SER A 217 39.62 -3.95 5.35
C SER A 217 40.84 -4.07 6.26
N ALA A 218 41.35 -2.95 6.78
CA ALA A 218 42.44 -2.88 7.72
C ALA A 218 42.23 -1.78 8.76
N ILE A 219 42.61 -2.06 10.00
CA ILE A 219 42.59 -1.09 11.11
C ILE A 219 43.83 -1.24 12.00
N PRO A 220 44.29 -0.18 12.68
CA PRO A 220 45.48 -0.23 13.52
C PRO A 220 45.42 -1.34 14.58
N GLN A 221 46.59 -1.78 15.05
CA GLN A 221 46.69 -2.84 16.05
C GLN A 221 46.02 -2.53 17.40
N SER A 222 45.62 -1.27 17.67
CA SER A 222 44.91 -0.86 18.88
C SER A 222 43.54 -1.52 19.04
N SER A 223 43.06 -1.66 20.27
CA SER A 223 41.67 -2.03 20.51
C SER A 223 40.73 -1.00 19.92
N GLN A 224 39.61 -1.45 19.37
CA GLN A 224 38.57 -0.57 18.83
C GLN A 224 37.22 -1.12 19.27
N ASP A 225 36.40 -0.24 19.83
CA ASP A 225 35.00 -0.55 20.10
C ASP A 225 34.12 -0.06 18.95
N ASP A 226 32.97 -0.70 18.80
CA ASP A 226 31.95 -0.35 17.80
C ASP A 226 32.42 -0.45 16.33
N PHE A 227 33.23 -1.46 16.01
CA PHE A 227 33.58 -1.78 14.63
C PHE A 227 32.41 -2.44 13.91
N ALA A 228 31.99 -1.91 12.77
CA ALA A 228 30.85 -2.42 12.05
C ALA A 228 31.20 -3.57 11.09
N VAL A 229 30.34 -4.60 11.06
CA VAL A 229 30.36 -5.65 10.03
C VAL A 229 28.96 -5.82 9.47
N LEU A 230 28.81 -5.68 8.17
CA LEU A 230 27.56 -5.91 7.46
C LEU A 230 27.47 -7.38 7.03
N ILE A 231 26.31 -8.00 7.24
CA ILE A 231 25.94 -9.27 6.62
C ILE A 231 24.85 -8.97 5.59
N HIS A 232 25.13 -9.29 4.33
CA HIS A 232 24.20 -9.20 3.21
C HIS A 232 23.73 -10.60 2.82
N LEU A 233 22.42 -10.80 2.77
CA LEU A 233 21.78 -12.03 2.34
C LEU A 233 21.00 -11.76 1.06
N LYS A 234 21.08 -12.67 0.10
CA LYS A 234 20.28 -12.60 -1.12
C LYS A 234 19.63 -13.94 -1.41
N ALA A 235 18.31 -13.93 -1.52
CA ALA A 235 17.54 -15.10 -1.89
C ALA A 235 17.84 -15.54 -3.34
N PRO A 236 17.76 -16.83 -3.65
CA PRO A 236 18.00 -17.32 -5.00
C PRO A 236 17.00 -16.74 -6.00
N TYR A 237 17.47 -16.55 -7.23
CA TYR A 237 16.69 -16.05 -8.34
C TYR A 237 15.57 -17.04 -8.71
N ALA A 238 14.37 -16.54 -8.95
CA ALA A 238 13.31 -17.31 -9.59
C ALA A 238 13.14 -16.84 -11.04
N ASN A 239 13.14 -17.77 -12.00
CA ASN A 239 12.84 -17.44 -13.40
C ASN A 239 11.46 -16.72 -13.47
N PRO A 240 11.37 -15.47 -13.95
CA PRO A 240 10.16 -14.64 -13.91
C PRO A 240 8.99 -15.25 -14.71
N GLU A 241 9.31 -16.01 -15.75
CA GLU A 241 8.33 -16.76 -16.54
C GLU A 241 7.66 -17.89 -15.74
N GLN A 242 8.33 -18.43 -14.71
CA GLN A 242 7.81 -19.51 -13.87
C GLN A 242 6.92 -19.03 -12.72
N VAL A 243 7.07 -17.77 -12.26
CA VAL A 243 6.36 -17.23 -11.09
C VAL A 243 4.91 -16.84 -11.42
N THR A 244 4.63 -16.54 -12.69
CA THR A 244 3.49 -15.69 -13.04
C THR A 244 2.32 -16.36 -13.78
N GLY A 245 2.26 -17.70 -13.76
CA GLY A 245 1.01 -18.43 -13.90
C GLY A 245 0.28 -18.37 -15.26
N ARG A 246 0.86 -17.82 -16.33
CA ARG A 246 0.18 -17.73 -17.63
C ARG A 246 1.08 -18.08 -18.81
N SER A 247 0.86 -19.28 -19.34
CA SER A 247 1.21 -19.66 -20.71
C SER A 247 0.58 -18.65 -21.67
N VAL A 248 1.40 -17.82 -22.30
CA VAL A 248 1.02 -17.12 -23.52
C VAL A 248 1.12 -18.16 -24.63
N ASN A 249 -0.02 -18.46 -25.24
CA ASN A 249 -0.26 -19.43 -26.33
C ASN A 249 -0.72 -20.82 -25.89
N ALA A 250 -2.04 -21.02 -26.01
CA ALA A 250 -2.68 -22.32 -26.00
C ALA A 250 -2.22 -23.16 -27.20
N THR A 251 -1.01 -23.73 -27.13
CA THR A 251 -0.53 -24.83 -27.99
C THR A 251 0.72 -25.56 -27.47
N SER A 252 1.36 -25.14 -26.37
CA SER A 252 2.51 -25.87 -25.82
C SER A 252 2.17 -26.58 -24.50
N ASN A 253 2.53 -27.87 -24.45
CA ASN A 253 2.34 -28.81 -23.35
C ASN A 253 2.54 -28.18 -21.95
N GLY A 254 1.60 -28.46 -21.04
CA GLY A 254 1.55 -27.95 -19.68
C GLY A 254 2.71 -28.40 -18.80
N TYR A 255 3.77 -27.60 -18.75
CA TYR A 255 4.75 -27.67 -17.67
C TYR A 255 4.24 -26.88 -16.46
N PRO A 256 4.22 -27.49 -15.26
CA PRO A 256 3.81 -26.81 -14.04
C PRO A 256 4.76 -25.65 -13.74
N THR A 257 4.19 -24.48 -13.43
CA THR A 257 4.90 -23.33 -12.90
C THR A 257 5.61 -23.73 -11.61
N SER A 258 6.95 -23.72 -11.63
CA SER A 258 7.82 -24.16 -10.53
C SER A 258 7.90 -23.11 -9.42
N ARG A 259 6.78 -22.84 -8.75
CA ARG A 259 6.77 -22.06 -7.50
C ARG A 259 5.96 -22.75 -6.42
N ALA A 260 6.27 -22.46 -5.16
CA ALA A 260 5.54 -23.02 -4.03
C ALA A 260 4.06 -22.54 -4.06
N PRO A 261 3.09 -23.44 -3.86
CA PRO A 261 1.70 -23.05 -3.75
C PRO A 261 1.43 -22.31 -2.43
N VAL A 262 0.45 -21.41 -2.46
CA VAL A 262 0.14 -20.50 -1.34
C VAL A 262 -1.27 -20.75 -0.81
N ASP A 263 -1.43 -20.73 0.52
CA ASP A 263 -2.71 -20.52 1.19
C ASP A 263 -2.88 -19.04 1.56
N LEU A 264 -3.76 -18.36 0.83
CA LEU A 264 -4.06 -16.95 1.04
C LEU A 264 -5.41 -16.78 1.73
N VAL A 265 -5.42 -16.11 2.87
CA VAL A 265 -6.66 -15.71 3.56
C VAL A 265 -6.80 -14.20 3.44
N THR A 266 -7.86 -13.72 2.78
CA THR A 266 -8.11 -12.27 2.66
C THR A 266 -9.21 -11.85 3.63
N VAL A 267 -8.92 -10.83 4.42
CA VAL A 267 -9.80 -10.23 5.42
C VAL A 267 -10.16 -8.83 4.93
N LEU A 268 -11.40 -8.66 4.47
CA LEU A 268 -11.83 -7.50 3.71
C LEU A 268 -12.89 -6.70 4.49
N ASP A 269 -12.59 -5.44 4.77
CA ASP A 269 -13.55 -4.53 5.39
C ASP A 269 -14.69 -4.22 4.42
N VAL A 270 -15.92 -4.39 4.89
CA VAL A 270 -17.17 -4.03 4.23
C VAL A 270 -18.06 -3.18 5.13
N SER A 271 -17.46 -2.41 6.03
CA SER A 271 -18.12 -1.38 6.83
C SER A 271 -18.79 -0.32 5.95
N GLY A 272 -19.65 0.51 6.57
CA GLY A 272 -20.36 1.57 5.85
C GLY A 272 -19.45 2.56 5.12
N SER A 273 -18.22 2.81 5.62
CA SER A 273 -17.24 3.72 5.01
C SER A 273 -16.72 3.22 3.66
N MET A 274 -16.71 1.90 3.46
CA MET A 274 -16.32 1.28 2.19
C MET A 274 -17.35 1.45 1.07
N ALA A 275 -18.53 2.03 1.33
CA ALA A 275 -19.56 2.18 0.31
C ALA A 275 -19.10 3.01 -0.91
N GLY A 276 -19.74 2.73 -2.07
CA GLY A 276 -19.46 3.47 -3.31
C GLY A 276 -18.16 3.03 -3.99
N THR A 277 -17.31 4.00 -4.34
CA THR A 277 -16.11 3.77 -5.17
C THR A 277 -15.09 2.87 -4.47
N LYS A 278 -14.92 3.02 -3.15
CA LYS A 278 -13.98 2.24 -2.34
C LYS A 278 -14.20 0.73 -2.47
N LEU A 279 -15.42 0.25 -2.24
CA LEU A 279 -15.78 -1.16 -2.40
C LEU A 279 -15.68 -1.63 -3.86
N ALA A 280 -16.01 -0.77 -4.83
CA ALA A 280 -15.87 -1.13 -6.25
C ALA A 280 -14.41 -1.37 -6.63
N LEU A 281 -13.50 -0.53 -6.13
CA LEU A 281 -12.06 -0.67 -6.33
C LEU A 281 -11.50 -1.88 -5.58
N LEU A 282 -11.97 -2.15 -4.36
CA LEU A 282 -11.63 -3.37 -3.63
C LEU A 282 -12.01 -4.63 -4.43
N LYS A 283 -13.24 -4.69 -4.95
CA LYS A 283 -13.71 -5.81 -5.78
C LYS A 283 -12.84 -5.99 -7.02
N ARG A 284 -12.45 -4.90 -7.67
CA ARG A 284 -11.55 -4.90 -8.82
C ARG A 284 -10.16 -5.43 -8.46
N ALA A 285 -9.57 -4.93 -7.38
CA ALA A 285 -8.27 -5.36 -6.88
C ALA A 285 -8.27 -6.86 -6.51
N MET A 286 -9.30 -7.31 -5.80
CA MET A 286 -9.50 -8.74 -5.51
C MET A 286 -9.72 -9.57 -6.78
N GLY A 287 -10.41 -9.04 -7.78
CA GLY A 287 -10.53 -9.66 -9.09
C GLY A 287 -9.17 -9.88 -9.76
N PHE A 288 -8.26 -8.91 -9.67
CA PHE A 288 -6.88 -9.04 -10.14
C PHE A 288 -6.13 -10.14 -9.38
N VAL A 289 -6.22 -10.16 -8.05
CA VAL A 289 -5.60 -11.21 -7.21
C VAL A 289 -6.08 -12.60 -7.62
N ILE A 290 -7.41 -12.82 -7.67
CA ILE A 290 -8.01 -14.12 -8.01
C ILE A 290 -7.56 -14.62 -9.39
N GLN A 291 -7.38 -13.72 -10.36
CA GLN A 291 -6.93 -14.08 -11.70
C GLN A 291 -5.46 -14.49 -11.76
N HIS A 292 -4.62 -14.01 -10.85
CA HIS A 292 -3.18 -14.25 -10.81
C HIS A 292 -2.75 -15.36 -9.84
N LEU A 293 -3.65 -15.83 -8.97
CA LEU A 293 -3.45 -17.07 -8.22
C LEU A 293 -3.43 -18.28 -9.18
N GLY A 294 -2.49 -19.19 -8.95
CA GLY A 294 -2.32 -20.43 -9.70
C GLY A 294 -3.34 -21.51 -9.31
N PRO A 295 -3.52 -22.57 -10.12
CA PRO A 295 -4.49 -23.64 -9.83
C PRO A 295 -4.20 -24.44 -8.55
N SER A 296 -2.93 -24.44 -8.10
CA SER A 296 -2.50 -25.09 -6.85
C SER A 296 -2.61 -24.18 -5.62
N ASP A 297 -2.81 -22.87 -5.80
CA ASP A 297 -3.02 -21.96 -4.68
C ASP A 297 -4.44 -22.11 -4.14
N ARG A 298 -4.61 -21.80 -2.85
CA ARG A 298 -5.91 -21.78 -2.20
C ARG A 298 -6.21 -20.39 -1.66
N LEU A 299 -7.46 -19.96 -1.81
CA LEU A 299 -7.96 -18.68 -1.35
C LEU A 299 -9.15 -18.90 -0.41
N SER A 300 -9.18 -18.15 0.69
CA SER A 300 -10.35 -17.96 1.54
C SER A 300 -10.66 -16.46 1.63
N VAL A 301 -11.94 -16.08 1.59
CA VAL A 301 -12.37 -14.68 1.69
C VAL A 301 -13.25 -14.50 2.91
N ILE A 302 -12.78 -13.67 3.84
CA ILE A 302 -13.53 -13.17 4.99
C ILE A 302 -13.97 -11.75 4.66
N ALA A 303 -15.26 -11.48 4.78
CA ALA A 303 -15.81 -10.13 4.77
C ALA A 303 -16.16 -9.75 6.21
N PHE A 304 -15.77 -8.58 6.68
CA PHE A 304 -16.07 -8.16 8.04
C PHE A 304 -16.63 -6.74 8.08
N SER A 305 -17.52 -6.52 9.04
CA SER A 305 -17.96 -5.20 9.46
C SER A 305 -18.14 -5.19 10.98
N SER A 306 -19.35 -5.09 11.49
CA SER A 306 -19.66 -5.32 12.92
C SER A 306 -19.37 -6.76 13.36
N THR A 307 -19.49 -7.70 12.43
CA THR A 307 -19.18 -9.12 12.59
C THR A 307 -18.36 -9.60 11.40
N ALA A 308 -17.47 -10.55 11.60
CA ALA A 308 -16.76 -11.22 10.53
C ALA A 308 -17.61 -12.38 9.96
N ARG A 309 -17.52 -12.62 8.65
CA ARG A 309 -18.14 -13.76 7.97
C ARG A 309 -17.20 -14.36 6.93
N ARG A 310 -17.08 -15.68 6.91
CA ARG A 310 -16.38 -16.41 5.85
C ARG A 310 -17.29 -16.47 4.62
N LEU A 311 -17.00 -15.62 3.63
CA LEU A 311 -17.78 -15.52 2.40
C LEU A 311 -17.40 -16.59 1.38
N PHE A 312 -16.12 -16.97 1.36
CA PHE A 312 -15.59 -18.01 0.49
C PHE A 312 -14.66 -18.92 1.28
N HIS A 313 -14.91 -20.22 1.18
CA HIS A 313 -14.18 -21.30 1.83
C HIS A 313 -12.75 -21.42 1.29
N LEU A 314 -11.81 -21.97 2.06
CA LEU A 314 -10.43 -22.18 1.61
C LEU A 314 -10.39 -23.22 0.48
N ARG A 315 -10.35 -22.73 -0.76
CA ARG A 315 -10.53 -23.55 -1.96
C ARG A 315 -9.43 -23.30 -2.97
N ARG A 316 -9.08 -24.32 -3.77
CA ARG A 316 -8.12 -24.16 -4.86
C ARG A 316 -8.62 -23.19 -5.93
N MET A 317 -7.72 -22.37 -6.46
CA MET A 317 -7.97 -21.44 -7.56
C MET A 317 -7.91 -22.13 -8.93
N SER A 318 -8.59 -23.28 -9.04
CA SER A 318 -8.94 -23.92 -10.30
C SER A 318 -9.88 -23.02 -11.12
N HIS A 319 -10.17 -23.38 -12.39
CA HIS A 319 -11.08 -22.58 -13.22
C HIS A 319 -12.43 -22.32 -12.53
N SER A 320 -13.04 -23.36 -11.94
CA SER A 320 -14.28 -23.24 -11.17
C SER A 320 -14.10 -22.48 -9.86
N GLY A 321 -13.00 -22.73 -9.14
CA GLY A 321 -12.69 -22.03 -7.89
C GLY A 321 -12.56 -20.52 -8.08
N ARG A 322 -11.88 -20.08 -9.15
CA ARG A 322 -11.75 -18.65 -9.52
C ARG A 322 -13.10 -18.03 -9.84
N GLN A 323 -13.94 -18.70 -10.62
CA GLN A 323 -15.27 -18.18 -10.96
C GLN A 323 -16.15 -17.99 -9.72
N GLN A 324 -16.13 -18.96 -8.80
CA GLN A 324 -16.89 -18.87 -7.55
C GLN A 324 -16.33 -17.78 -6.62
N ALA A 325 -15.00 -17.66 -6.50
CA ALA A 325 -14.38 -16.59 -5.73
C ALA A 325 -14.72 -15.20 -6.28
N LEU A 326 -14.71 -15.03 -7.61
CA LEU A 326 -15.12 -13.78 -8.26
C LEU A 326 -16.60 -13.47 -7.99
N GLN A 327 -17.49 -14.46 -8.06
CA GLN A 327 -18.90 -14.28 -7.73
C GLN A 327 -19.09 -13.88 -6.25
N ALA A 328 -18.38 -14.54 -5.34
CA ALA A 328 -18.38 -14.22 -3.92
C ALA A 328 -17.93 -12.76 -3.68
N VAL A 329 -16.77 -12.36 -4.20
CA VAL A 329 -16.27 -10.97 -4.09
C VAL A 329 -17.24 -9.96 -4.70
N ASN A 330 -17.83 -10.25 -5.86
CA ASN A 330 -18.79 -9.35 -6.49
C ASN A 330 -20.08 -9.18 -5.68
N SER A 331 -20.43 -10.15 -4.83
CA SER A 331 -21.59 -10.10 -3.93
C SER A 331 -21.39 -9.25 -2.67
N LEU A 332 -20.16 -8.78 -2.39
CA LEU A 332 -19.87 -7.93 -1.22
C LEU A 332 -20.75 -6.67 -1.23
N GLY A 333 -21.25 -6.28 -0.07
CA GLY A 333 -22.02 -5.06 0.14
C GLY A 333 -21.55 -4.36 1.41
N ALA A 334 -21.42 -3.03 1.35
CA ALA A 334 -20.96 -2.21 2.45
C ALA A 334 -22.09 -1.95 3.47
N SER A 335 -21.89 -2.30 4.74
CA SER A 335 -22.81 -2.04 5.85
C SER A 335 -22.18 -2.32 7.21
N GLY A 336 -22.65 -1.65 8.27
CA GLY A 336 -22.21 -1.90 9.64
C GLY A 336 -20.95 -1.12 10.05
N GLY A 337 -20.41 -1.46 11.22
CA GLY A 337 -19.16 -0.88 11.77
C GLY A 337 -17.91 -1.68 11.37
N THR A 338 -16.84 -1.57 12.15
CA THR A 338 -15.54 -2.23 11.85
C THR A 338 -15.04 -2.97 13.09
N ASN A 339 -14.93 -4.31 13.03
CA ASN A 339 -14.45 -5.19 14.11
C ASN A 339 -13.28 -6.06 13.62
N ILE A 340 -12.07 -5.52 13.75
CA ILE A 340 -10.85 -6.16 13.22
C ILE A 340 -10.50 -7.43 14.01
N ALA A 341 -10.68 -7.42 15.34
CA ALA A 341 -10.35 -8.57 16.17
C ALA A 341 -11.16 -9.83 15.83
N ASP A 342 -12.47 -9.68 15.60
CA ASP A 342 -13.34 -10.81 15.21
C ASP A 342 -12.90 -11.39 13.86
N ALA A 343 -12.53 -10.52 12.92
CA ALA A 343 -12.04 -10.91 11.61
C ALA A 343 -10.71 -11.68 11.68
N LEU A 344 -9.75 -11.22 12.49
CA LEU A 344 -8.48 -11.92 12.70
C LEU A 344 -8.64 -13.24 13.45
N LYS A 345 -9.52 -13.31 14.45
CA LYS A 345 -9.88 -14.58 15.13
C LYS A 345 -10.43 -15.61 14.14
N LYS A 346 -11.30 -15.17 13.23
CA LYS A 346 -11.83 -16.04 12.17
C LYS A 346 -10.76 -16.48 11.19
N ALA A 347 -9.86 -15.59 10.78
CA ALA A 347 -8.73 -15.92 9.90
C ALA A 347 -7.79 -16.95 10.55
N ALA A 348 -7.44 -16.76 11.83
CA ALA A 348 -6.66 -17.71 12.61
C ALA A 348 -7.32 -19.09 12.65
N LYS A 349 -8.63 -19.13 12.95
CA LYS A 349 -9.38 -20.38 12.99
C LYS A 349 -9.39 -21.14 11.66
N ILE A 350 -9.51 -20.44 10.52
CA ILE A 350 -9.42 -21.08 9.19
C ILE A 350 -8.04 -21.74 8.98
N ILE A 351 -6.98 -21.11 9.48
CA ILE A 351 -5.61 -21.63 9.33
C ILE A 351 -5.34 -22.80 10.29
N GLU A 352 -5.93 -22.77 11.48
CA GLU A 352 -5.83 -23.83 12.50
C GLU A 352 -6.63 -25.08 12.08
N ASP A 353 -7.86 -24.91 11.60
CA ASP A 353 -8.78 -26.01 11.32
C ASP A 353 -8.54 -26.69 9.96
N ARG A 354 -7.69 -26.13 9.08
CA ARG A 354 -7.46 -26.68 7.73
C ARG A 354 -6.87 -28.08 7.80
N SER A 355 -7.44 -29.00 7.04
CA SER A 355 -7.00 -30.40 6.96
C SER A 355 -5.70 -30.55 6.18
N TYR A 356 -5.47 -29.68 5.19
CA TYR A 356 -4.30 -29.69 4.33
C TYR A 356 -3.57 -28.35 4.41
N GLN A 357 -2.25 -28.34 4.17
CA GLN A 357 -1.43 -27.12 4.31
C GLN A 357 -0.52 -26.96 3.11
N ASN A 358 -0.66 -25.85 2.38
CA ASN A 358 0.36 -25.44 1.43
C ASN A 358 1.63 -24.99 2.20
N PRO A 359 2.82 -25.05 1.58
CA PRO A 359 4.06 -24.67 2.24
C PRO A 359 4.06 -23.21 2.70
N VAL A 360 3.43 -22.32 1.93
CA VAL A 360 3.35 -20.88 2.21
C VAL A 360 1.93 -20.53 2.65
N CYS A 361 1.79 -19.74 3.71
CA CYS A 361 0.51 -19.24 4.19
C CYS A 361 0.63 -17.76 4.59
N SER A 362 -0.34 -16.94 4.19
CA SER A 362 -0.34 -15.50 4.51
C SER A 362 -1.75 -14.95 4.60
N ILE A 363 -1.89 -13.86 5.37
CA ILE A 363 -3.14 -13.12 5.52
C ILE A 363 -2.97 -11.75 4.86
N ILE A 364 -3.95 -11.33 4.07
CA ILE A 364 -4.08 -9.93 3.63
C ILE A 364 -5.25 -9.31 4.38
N LEU A 365 -5.00 -8.24 5.11
CA LEU A 365 -6.02 -7.46 5.82
C LEU A 365 -6.17 -6.10 5.13
N LEU A 366 -7.38 -5.73 4.72
CA LEU A 366 -7.68 -4.38 4.25
C LEU A 366 -8.77 -3.75 5.10
N SER A 367 -8.53 -2.51 5.55
CA SER A 367 -9.46 -1.70 6.33
C SER A 367 -9.37 -0.23 5.93
N ASP A 368 -10.52 0.45 5.85
CA ASP A 368 -10.60 1.90 5.65
C ASP A 368 -11.11 2.66 6.89
N GLY A 369 -11.52 1.94 7.93
CA GLY A 369 -12.09 2.51 9.15
C GLY A 369 -11.31 2.20 10.43
N GLN A 370 -11.79 2.79 11.53
CA GLN A 370 -11.29 2.60 12.89
C GLN A 370 -12.00 1.41 13.56
N ASP A 371 -11.29 0.59 14.35
CA ASP A 371 -11.94 -0.48 15.12
C ASP A 371 -12.94 0.13 16.11
N THR A 372 -14.22 -0.12 15.90
CA THR A 372 -15.30 0.50 16.70
C THR A 372 -15.61 -0.32 17.97
N TYR A 373 -15.09 -1.54 18.08
CA TYR A 373 -15.55 -2.51 19.09
C TYR A 373 -14.51 -2.82 20.17
N ASN A 374 -13.21 -2.70 19.86
CA ASN A 374 -12.15 -3.09 20.81
C ASN A 374 -11.38 -1.91 21.43
N ILE A 375 -11.79 -0.66 21.18
CA ILE A 375 -11.21 0.51 21.86
C ILE A 375 -11.84 0.63 23.26
N PRO A 376 -11.08 0.45 24.37
CA PRO A 376 -11.63 0.69 25.70
C PRO A 376 -11.94 2.18 25.84
N SER A 377 -13.21 2.54 25.83
CA SER A 377 -13.69 3.93 25.85
C SER A 377 -13.41 4.69 27.17
N ASN A 378 -12.56 4.19 28.09
CA ASN A 378 -12.56 4.63 29.48
C ASN A 378 -11.20 4.86 30.17
N ILE A 379 -10.08 5.05 29.45
CA ILE A 379 -8.86 5.62 30.07
C ILE A 379 -8.26 6.67 29.13
N ARG A 380 -8.47 7.95 29.43
CA ARG A 380 -7.75 9.06 28.78
C ARG A 380 -6.25 8.87 29.02
N GLY A 381 -5.52 8.41 27.99
CA GLY A 381 -4.05 8.39 27.97
C GLY A 381 -3.37 7.03 27.80
N ALA A 382 -4.09 5.90 27.82
CA ALA A 382 -3.50 4.59 27.52
C ALA A 382 -3.70 4.24 26.04
N ARG A 383 -2.61 4.08 25.28
CA ARG A 383 -2.71 3.55 23.90
C ARG A 383 -3.29 2.12 23.97
N PRO A 384 -4.32 1.79 23.19
CA PRO A 384 -4.84 0.42 23.13
C PRO A 384 -3.73 -0.54 22.68
N ASP A 385 -3.62 -1.69 23.35
CA ASP A 385 -2.66 -2.72 22.98
C ASP A 385 -3.18 -3.51 21.77
N TYR A 386 -2.97 -2.96 20.58
CA TYR A 386 -3.41 -3.56 19.32
C TYR A 386 -2.78 -4.92 19.03
N ARG A 387 -1.64 -5.25 19.68
CA ARG A 387 -1.03 -6.58 19.59
C ARG A 387 -1.97 -7.66 20.13
N SER A 388 -2.80 -7.34 21.11
CA SER A 388 -3.81 -8.25 21.68
C SER A 388 -4.93 -8.61 20.70
N LEU A 389 -5.11 -7.85 19.62
CA LEU A 389 -6.09 -8.16 18.56
C LEU A 389 -5.66 -9.36 17.71
N VAL A 390 -4.35 -9.67 17.68
CA VAL A 390 -3.79 -10.77 16.89
C VAL A 390 -3.82 -12.06 17.72
N PRO A 391 -4.57 -13.09 17.28
CA PRO A 391 -4.59 -14.38 17.96
C PRO A 391 -3.20 -14.98 18.12
N SER A 392 -2.95 -15.63 19.27
CA SER A 392 -1.65 -16.22 19.59
C SER A 392 -1.16 -17.27 18.59
N SER A 393 -2.07 -17.90 17.84
CA SER A 393 -1.77 -18.85 16.77
C SER A 393 -1.11 -18.20 15.56
N ILE A 394 -1.50 -16.97 15.21
CA ILE A 394 -0.81 -16.16 14.18
C ILE A 394 0.59 -15.76 14.67
N LEU A 395 0.71 -15.47 15.97
CA LEU A 395 1.95 -15.07 16.64
C LEU A 395 2.83 -16.25 17.09
N ASN A 396 2.44 -17.50 16.79
CA ASN A 396 3.07 -18.65 17.42
C ASN A 396 4.42 -18.98 16.78
N HIS A 397 5.50 -18.47 17.39
CA HIS A 397 6.88 -18.73 16.97
C HIS A 397 7.25 -20.23 16.97
N THR A 398 6.52 -21.09 17.67
CA THR A 398 6.81 -22.54 17.71
C THR A 398 6.22 -23.33 16.55
N PHE A 399 5.17 -22.82 15.87
CA PHE A 399 4.41 -23.57 14.87
C PHE A 399 4.22 -22.86 13.51
N ARG A 400 5.07 -21.87 13.20
CA ARG A 400 5.10 -20.98 12.01
C ARG A 400 4.27 -19.71 12.21
N LEU A 401 4.99 -18.58 12.20
CA LEU A 401 4.40 -17.24 12.14
C LEU A 401 3.62 -17.08 10.83
N VAL A 402 2.38 -16.63 10.88
CA VAL A 402 1.62 -16.31 9.65
C VAL A 402 1.62 -14.80 9.45
N PRO A 403 2.29 -14.28 8.40
CA PRO A 403 2.37 -12.85 8.17
C PRO A 403 1.00 -12.27 7.81
N VAL A 404 0.62 -11.17 8.48
CA VAL A 404 -0.55 -10.35 8.15
C VAL A 404 -0.09 -9.10 7.43
N HIS A 405 -0.29 -9.04 6.12
CA HIS A 405 -0.05 -7.85 5.32
C HIS A 405 -1.26 -6.93 5.40
N ALA A 406 -1.12 -5.81 6.12
CA ALA A 406 -2.19 -4.87 6.37
C ALA A 406 -2.17 -3.70 5.37
N PHE A 407 -3.34 -3.35 4.85
CA PHE A 407 -3.56 -2.26 3.91
C PHE A 407 -4.53 -1.25 4.53
N GLY A 408 -4.02 -0.06 4.84
CA GLY A 408 -4.83 1.09 5.24
C GLY A 408 -5.31 1.83 4.01
N PHE A 409 -6.62 1.92 3.81
CA PHE A 409 -7.20 2.54 2.62
C PHE A 409 -7.83 3.90 2.93
N GLY A 410 -7.42 4.95 2.20
CA GLY A 410 -7.87 6.32 2.43
C GLY A 410 -7.39 6.89 3.78
N VAL A 411 -7.89 8.06 4.17
CA VAL A 411 -7.37 8.80 5.34
C VAL A 411 -8.01 8.39 6.68
N ASP A 412 -9.09 7.62 6.66
CA ASP A 412 -9.93 7.36 7.84
C ASP A 412 -9.54 6.09 8.63
N HIS A 413 -8.57 5.31 8.13
CA HIS A 413 -8.18 4.03 8.71
C HIS A 413 -7.36 4.16 10.00
N ASP A 414 -7.44 3.16 10.89
CA ASP A 414 -6.59 3.09 12.08
C ASP A 414 -5.17 2.62 11.71
N SER A 415 -4.33 3.57 11.31
CA SER A 415 -2.94 3.28 10.91
C SER A 415 -2.11 2.67 12.03
N ASP A 416 -2.33 3.09 13.29
CA ASP A 416 -1.60 2.56 14.45
C ASP A 416 -2.00 1.09 14.72
N ALA A 417 -3.29 0.75 14.61
CA ALA A 417 -3.76 -0.63 14.75
C ALA A 417 -3.23 -1.53 13.63
N LEU A 418 -3.39 -1.11 12.38
CA LEU A 418 -2.99 -1.91 11.22
C LEU A 418 -1.48 -2.13 11.17
N HIS A 419 -0.69 -1.09 11.50
CA HIS A 419 0.75 -1.22 11.62
C HIS A 419 1.12 -2.18 12.76
N SER A 420 0.51 -2.05 13.94
CA SER A 420 0.79 -2.93 15.09
C SER A 420 0.46 -4.40 14.81
N ILE A 421 -0.63 -4.67 14.09
CA ILE A 421 -1.03 -6.02 13.65
C ILE A 421 -0.02 -6.61 12.67
N ALA A 422 0.38 -5.83 11.66
CA ALA A 422 1.37 -6.27 10.68
C ALA A 422 2.72 -6.53 11.34
N GLU A 423 3.18 -5.61 12.18
CA GLU A 423 4.45 -5.70 12.90
C GLU A 423 4.49 -6.92 13.83
N ALA A 424 3.42 -7.15 14.61
CA ALA A 424 3.36 -8.28 15.52
C ALA A 424 3.40 -9.64 14.79
N SER A 425 2.80 -9.71 13.59
CA SER A 425 2.70 -10.93 12.80
C SER A 425 3.85 -11.16 11.83
N GLY A 426 4.83 -10.26 11.73
CA GLY A 426 5.90 -10.33 10.72
C GLY A 426 5.45 -10.02 9.29
N GLY A 427 4.29 -9.39 9.14
CA GLY A 427 3.78 -8.88 7.88
C GLY A 427 4.24 -7.44 7.60
N THR A 428 3.55 -6.78 6.68
CA THR A 428 3.90 -5.41 6.26
C THR A 428 2.68 -4.50 6.27
N PHE A 429 2.86 -3.23 6.61
CA PHE A 429 1.82 -2.21 6.54
C PHE A 429 2.00 -1.32 5.31
N SER A 430 0.98 -1.29 4.46
CA SER A 430 0.92 -0.44 3.27
C SER A 430 -0.19 0.59 3.40
N PHE A 431 0.13 1.84 3.07
CA PHE A 431 -0.83 2.94 3.07
C PHE A 431 -1.21 3.29 1.64
N ILE A 432 -2.50 3.17 1.33
CA ILE A 432 -3.07 3.47 0.02
C ILE A 432 -3.86 4.78 0.15
N GLU A 433 -3.22 5.89 -0.24
CA GLU A 433 -3.83 7.21 -0.21
C GLU A 433 -4.77 7.44 -1.39
N ASP A 434 -4.33 7.08 -2.60
CA ASP A 434 -5.11 7.23 -3.82
C ASP A 434 -5.98 6.01 -4.12
N GLU A 435 -7.22 6.27 -4.48
CA GLU A 435 -8.21 5.27 -4.89
C GLU A 435 -7.73 4.42 -6.09
N GLY A 436 -6.94 5.00 -7.00
CA GLY A 436 -6.36 4.30 -8.14
C GLY A 436 -5.26 3.29 -7.79
N ALA A 437 -4.58 3.47 -6.65
CA ALA A 437 -3.37 2.74 -6.29
C ALA A 437 -3.62 1.38 -5.58
N ILE A 438 -4.86 1.09 -5.18
CA ILE A 438 -5.19 -0.14 -4.44
C ILE A 438 -4.87 -1.43 -5.23
N GLN A 439 -5.16 -1.45 -6.53
CA GLN A 439 -4.86 -2.61 -7.37
C GLN A 439 -3.35 -2.84 -7.47
N ASP A 440 -2.57 -1.75 -7.59
CA ASP A 440 -1.11 -1.79 -7.67
C ASP A 440 -0.49 -2.24 -6.34
N ALA A 441 -1.00 -1.73 -5.21
CA ALA A 441 -0.58 -2.19 -3.88
C ALA A 441 -0.80 -3.70 -3.68
N PHE A 442 -1.95 -4.22 -4.13
CA PHE A 442 -2.25 -5.65 -4.08
C PHE A 442 -1.37 -6.44 -5.03
N ALA A 443 -1.12 -5.92 -6.23
CA ALA A 443 -0.23 -6.51 -7.21
C ALA A 443 1.20 -6.66 -6.69
N GLN A 444 1.75 -5.61 -6.07
CA GLN A 444 3.07 -5.68 -5.42
C GLN A 444 3.10 -6.76 -4.33
N CYS A 445 2.09 -6.79 -3.46
CA CYS A 445 2.02 -7.77 -2.38
C CYS A 445 1.97 -9.22 -2.88
N ILE A 446 1.06 -9.53 -3.81
CA ILE A 446 0.97 -10.89 -4.36
C ILE A 446 2.21 -11.25 -5.20
N GLY A 447 2.86 -10.29 -5.85
CA GLY A 447 4.14 -10.52 -6.52
C GLY A 447 5.21 -11.06 -5.56
N GLY A 448 5.25 -10.55 -4.33
CA GLY A 448 6.08 -11.10 -3.25
C GLY A 448 5.60 -12.47 -2.78
N LEU A 449 4.32 -12.58 -2.37
CA LEU A 449 3.76 -13.81 -1.80
C LEU A 449 3.86 -15.02 -2.74
N LEU A 450 3.71 -14.81 -4.05
CA LEU A 450 3.82 -15.86 -5.06
C LEU A 450 5.28 -16.17 -5.43
N SER A 451 6.27 -15.49 -4.86
CA SER A 451 7.69 -15.73 -5.13
C SER A 451 8.48 -16.18 -3.90
N VAL A 452 7.82 -16.67 -2.85
CA VAL A 452 8.51 -17.24 -1.67
C VAL A 452 9.34 -18.46 -2.07
N VAL A 453 10.66 -18.38 -1.87
CA VAL A 453 11.63 -19.46 -2.16
C VAL A 453 12.28 -20.02 -0.90
N VAL A 454 12.36 -19.21 0.16
CA VAL A 454 13.05 -19.57 1.41
C VAL A 454 12.07 -19.50 2.58
N GLN A 455 12.10 -20.51 3.47
CA GLN A 455 11.27 -20.57 4.66
C GLN A 455 12.08 -20.76 5.93
N ASN A 456 11.61 -20.12 7.02
CA ASN A 456 12.15 -20.25 8.38
C ASN A 456 13.67 -20.10 8.44
N MET A 457 14.21 -19.10 7.73
CA MET A 457 15.63 -18.84 7.69
C MET A 457 16.11 -18.31 9.03
N GLN A 458 17.13 -18.98 9.57
CA GLN A 458 17.84 -18.57 10.77
C GLN A 458 19.29 -18.29 10.42
N LEU A 459 19.75 -17.11 10.80
CA LEU A 459 21.14 -16.69 10.68
C LEU A 459 21.84 -16.86 12.03
N ASN A 460 23.01 -17.48 12.02
CA ASN A 460 23.87 -17.66 13.18
C ASN A 460 25.22 -17.00 12.91
N VAL A 461 25.71 -16.27 13.90
CA VAL A 461 26.98 -15.56 13.86
C VAL A 461 27.82 -16.01 15.04
N GLU A 462 29.08 -16.34 14.77
CA GLU A 462 30.03 -16.78 15.78
C GLU A 462 31.33 -15.97 15.68
N CYS A 463 31.78 -15.41 16.80
CA CYS A 463 33.08 -14.78 16.91
C CYS A 463 34.18 -15.83 16.91
N VAL A 464 35.07 -15.79 15.92
CA VAL A 464 36.16 -16.76 15.78
C VAL A 464 37.29 -16.42 16.75
N HIS A 465 37.86 -15.23 16.64
CA HIS A 465 38.99 -14.83 17.49
C HIS A 465 38.57 -14.62 18.97
N PRO A 466 39.29 -15.18 19.97
CA PRO A 466 38.90 -15.20 21.39
C PRO A 466 38.63 -13.82 22.03
N GLY A 467 39.36 -12.79 21.60
CA GLY A 467 39.18 -11.43 22.12
C GLY A 467 38.10 -10.60 21.42
N VAL A 468 37.47 -11.11 20.35
CA VAL A 468 36.39 -10.41 19.64
C VAL A 468 35.07 -10.63 20.36
N GLN A 469 34.31 -9.55 20.58
CA GLN A 469 32.99 -9.59 21.23
C GLN A 469 31.92 -8.91 20.37
N LEU A 470 30.85 -9.62 20.08
CA LEU A 470 29.64 -9.08 19.48
C LEU A 470 28.88 -8.23 20.52
N ARG A 471 28.73 -6.93 20.24
CA ARG A 471 28.06 -5.97 21.14
C ARG A 471 26.58 -5.85 20.85
N SER A 472 26.21 -5.66 19.59
CA SER A 472 24.81 -5.51 19.18
C SER A 472 24.60 -5.93 17.73
N ILE A 473 23.35 -6.23 17.39
CA ILE A 473 22.88 -6.55 16.05
C ILE A 473 21.76 -5.56 15.72
N LYS A 474 21.95 -4.73 14.70
CA LYS A 474 20.89 -3.86 14.16
C LYS A 474 20.09 -4.67 13.15
N SER A 475 19.02 -5.31 13.65
CA SER A 475 18.16 -6.22 12.87
C SER A 475 16.78 -5.66 12.55
N GLY A 476 16.50 -4.38 12.78
CA GLY A 476 15.15 -3.83 12.58
C GLY A 476 14.10 -4.60 13.38
N SER A 477 13.04 -5.05 12.70
CA SER A 477 11.94 -5.83 13.31
C SER A 477 12.24 -7.32 13.46
N TYR A 478 13.36 -7.81 12.91
CA TYR A 478 13.74 -9.20 13.00
C TYR A 478 14.21 -9.55 14.42
N LEU A 479 13.71 -10.65 14.97
CA LEU A 479 14.10 -11.12 16.29
C LEU A 479 15.57 -11.52 16.28
N SER A 480 16.39 -10.79 17.01
CA SER A 480 17.82 -11.08 17.18
C SER A 480 18.18 -11.31 18.65
N LYS A 481 19.22 -12.10 18.86
CA LYS A 481 19.76 -12.40 20.19
C LYS A 481 21.27 -12.38 20.12
N VAL A 482 21.90 -11.76 21.12
CA VAL A 482 23.33 -11.86 21.38
C VAL A 482 23.50 -12.69 22.66
N ALA A 483 24.32 -13.72 22.60
CA ALA A 483 24.58 -14.58 23.75
C ALA A 483 25.27 -13.79 24.88
N ALA A 484 25.04 -14.19 26.14
CA ALA A 484 25.58 -13.49 27.31
C ALA A 484 27.12 -13.41 27.34
N ASN A 485 27.79 -14.35 26.66
CA ASN A 485 29.24 -14.35 26.49
C ASN A 485 29.74 -13.37 25.42
N GLY A 486 28.84 -12.74 24.65
CA GLY A 486 29.17 -11.87 23.52
C GLY A 486 29.87 -12.58 22.37
N ARG A 487 29.82 -13.92 22.30
CA ARG A 487 30.55 -14.72 21.29
C ARG A 487 29.66 -15.20 20.15
N ASN A 488 28.36 -15.27 20.38
CA ASN A 488 27.41 -15.82 19.42
C ASN A 488 26.23 -14.86 19.27
N GLY A 489 25.70 -14.78 18.06
CA GLY A 489 24.49 -14.06 17.73
C GLY A 489 23.58 -14.93 16.87
N SER A 490 22.28 -14.69 16.94
CA SER A 490 21.30 -15.31 16.07
C SER A 490 20.27 -14.30 15.60
N ILE A 491 19.80 -14.40 14.35
CA ILE A 491 18.72 -13.60 13.78
C ILE A 491 17.70 -14.55 13.14
N ASP A 492 16.43 -14.40 13.51
CA ASP A 492 15.32 -15.08 12.86
C ASP A 492 14.84 -14.22 11.68
N VAL A 493 15.20 -14.62 10.46
CA VAL A 493 14.92 -13.89 9.22
C VAL A 493 13.56 -14.30 8.63
N GLY A 494 13.07 -15.49 8.95
CA GLY A 494 11.76 -15.96 8.47
C GLY A 494 11.75 -16.33 6.98
N HIS A 495 10.82 -15.75 6.23
CA HIS A 495 10.61 -16.05 4.81
C HIS A 495 11.30 -15.03 3.89
N LEU A 496 11.91 -15.49 2.79
CA LEU A 496 12.40 -14.63 1.72
C LEU A 496 11.71 -14.93 0.39
N TYR A 497 11.37 -13.86 -0.32
CA TYR A 497 10.93 -13.88 -1.71
C TYR A 497 12.14 -14.04 -2.64
N ALA A 498 11.90 -14.50 -3.87
CA ALA A 498 12.94 -14.60 -4.88
C ALA A 498 13.57 -13.22 -5.12
N ASP A 499 14.90 -13.18 -5.21
CA ASP A 499 15.70 -11.96 -5.34
C ASP A 499 15.57 -10.95 -4.18
N GLU A 500 14.93 -11.33 -3.08
CA GLU A 500 14.83 -10.48 -1.91
C GLU A 500 16.17 -10.44 -1.17
N GLU A 501 16.57 -9.22 -0.79
CA GLU A 501 17.85 -8.94 -0.14
C GLU A 501 17.62 -8.51 1.33
N ARG A 502 18.54 -8.89 2.22
CA ARG A 502 18.53 -8.50 3.64
C ARG A 502 19.91 -8.13 4.14
N ASP A 503 19.99 -6.97 4.76
CA ASP A 503 21.19 -6.40 5.33
C ASP A 503 21.09 -6.32 6.86
N PHE A 504 22.12 -6.80 7.55
CA PHE A 504 22.20 -6.76 9.01
C PHE A 504 23.53 -6.17 9.45
N LEU A 505 23.48 -5.09 10.22
CA LEU A 505 24.67 -4.40 10.71
C LEU A 505 25.02 -4.87 12.12
N LEU A 506 26.22 -5.41 12.29
CA LEU A 506 26.73 -5.90 13.56
C LEU A 506 27.75 -4.92 14.11
N SER A 507 27.68 -4.65 15.41
CA SER A 507 28.68 -3.88 16.15
C SER A 507 29.56 -4.85 16.94
N VAL A 508 30.88 -4.78 16.73
CA VAL A 508 31.85 -5.71 17.28
C VAL A 508 32.97 -4.94 18.00
N SER A 509 33.37 -5.41 19.18
CA SER A 509 34.54 -4.93 19.90
C SER A 509 35.75 -5.79 19.54
N LEU A 510 36.84 -5.11 19.16
CA LEU A 510 38.03 -5.72 18.63
C LEU A 510 39.20 -5.58 19.63
N PRO A 511 39.89 -6.69 19.95
CA PRO A 511 41.01 -6.67 20.88
C PRO A 511 42.25 -6.09 20.21
N GLN A 512 43.22 -5.66 21.02
CA GLN A 512 44.56 -5.41 20.50
C GLN A 512 45.16 -6.73 19.98
N CYS A 513 45.54 -6.76 18.70
CA CYS A 513 46.06 -7.95 18.04
C CYS A 513 47.10 -7.56 16.99
N ARG A 514 48.10 -8.42 16.82
CA ARG A 514 49.12 -8.33 15.77
C ARG A 514 48.65 -9.21 14.60
N GLU A 515 48.95 -8.81 13.37
CA GLU A 515 48.66 -9.58 12.12
C GLU A 515 47.18 -9.60 11.69
N GLN A 516 46.80 -10.50 10.78
CA GLN A 516 45.43 -10.60 10.29
C GLN A 516 44.51 -11.22 11.35
N THR A 517 43.34 -10.62 11.60
CA THR A 517 42.36 -11.12 12.58
C THR A 517 41.12 -11.65 11.86
N THR A 518 40.77 -12.92 12.12
CA THR A 518 39.47 -13.48 11.74
C THR A 518 38.41 -13.10 12.77
N LEU A 519 37.43 -12.31 12.37
CA LEU A 519 36.43 -11.72 13.26
C LEU A 519 35.27 -12.69 13.51
N LEU A 520 34.51 -12.98 12.46
CA LEU A 520 33.21 -13.63 12.53
C LEU A 520 33.12 -14.74 11.48
N LYS A 521 32.35 -15.76 11.84
CA LYS A 521 31.86 -16.81 10.95
C LYS A 521 30.33 -16.71 10.92
N VAL A 522 29.77 -16.68 9.72
CA VAL A 522 28.33 -16.56 9.50
C VAL A 522 27.81 -17.84 8.87
N ALA A 523 26.70 -18.36 9.37
CA ALA A 523 26.02 -19.51 8.81
C ALA A 523 24.51 -19.30 8.82
N CYS A 524 23.80 -19.85 7.84
CA CYS A 524 22.35 -19.85 7.82
C CYS A 524 21.78 -21.27 7.69
N ALA A 525 20.58 -21.45 8.20
CA ALA A 525 19.77 -22.65 7.99
C ALA A 525 18.38 -22.25 7.53
N TYR A 526 17.83 -22.90 6.51
CA TYR A 526 16.48 -22.63 6.01
C TYR A 526 15.87 -23.85 5.33
N ARG A 527 14.58 -23.78 5.01
CA ARG A 527 13.84 -24.78 4.23
C ARG A 527 13.46 -24.24 2.85
N ASP A 528 13.76 -24.97 1.78
CA ASP A 528 13.31 -24.61 0.42
C ASP A 528 11.78 -24.75 0.32
N SER A 529 11.10 -23.74 -0.18
CA SER A 529 9.63 -23.73 -0.28
C SER A 529 9.10 -24.73 -1.31
N LEU A 530 9.93 -25.09 -2.29
CA LEU A 530 9.59 -26.01 -3.38
C LEU A 530 9.85 -27.47 -3.03
N THR A 531 11.09 -27.81 -2.65
CA THR A 531 11.45 -29.20 -2.34
C THR A 531 11.09 -29.61 -0.91
N SER A 532 10.82 -28.65 -0.02
CA SER A 532 10.70 -28.88 1.43
C SER A 532 11.96 -29.48 2.08
N GLU A 533 13.11 -29.38 1.41
CA GLU A 533 14.41 -29.81 1.95
C GLU A 533 15.04 -28.72 2.83
N ASP A 534 15.76 -29.14 3.86
CA ASP A 534 16.48 -28.24 4.77
C ASP A 534 17.92 -28.04 4.30
N PHE A 535 18.31 -26.77 4.11
CA PHE A 535 19.65 -26.35 3.74
C PHE A 535 20.39 -25.76 4.93
N LYS A 536 21.69 -26.03 5.02
CA LYS A 536 22.62 -25.35 5.91
C LYS A 536 23.79 -24.85 5.11
N ILE A 537 24.01 -23.53 5.13
CA ILE A 537 25.06 -22.87 4.37
C ILE A 537 25.94 -22.13 5.34
N GLN A 538 27.23 -22.21 5.08
CA GLN A 538 28.23 -21.43 5.80
C GLN A 538 28.78 -20.38 4.84
N GLY A 539 28.72 -19.11 5.24
CA GLY A 539 29.36 -18.03 4.52
C GLY A 539 30.87 -17.97 4.81
N ASP A 540 31.52 -17.04 4.12
CA ASP A 540 32.95 -16.79 4.30
C ASP A 540 33.27 -16.20 5.68
N GLU A 541 34.48 -16.44 6.14
CA GLU A 541 34.99 -15.83 7.36
C GLU A 541 35.37 -14.37 7.14
N VAL A 542 34.92 -13.49 8.03
CA VAL A 542 35.25 -12.07 7.99
C VAL A 542 36.67 -11.86 8.51
N LYS A 543 37.57 -11.35 7.67
CA LYS A 543 38.98 -11.13 8.02
C LYS A 543 39.36 -9.67 7.81
N ILE A 544 40.15 -9.13 8.73
CA ILE A 544 40.71 -7.77 8.63
C ILE A 544 42.23 -7.79 8.85
N LEU A 545 42.94 -6.86 8.21
CA LEU A 545 44.37 -6.67 8.42
C LEU A 545 44.63 -5.73 9.61
N ARG A 546 45.74 -5.96 10.35
CA ARG A 546 46.13 -5.13 11.50
C ARG A 546 47.50 -4.46 11.30
N PRO A 547 47.58 -3.40 10.46
CA PRO A 547 48.82 -2.65 10.24
C PRO A 547 49.30 -1.93 11.50
N LYS A 548 50.62 -1.71 11.58
CA LYS A 548 51.27 -1.01 12.71
C LYS A 548 50.98 0.49 12.71
N SER A 549 50.88 1.10 11.53
CA SER A 549 50.52 2.50 11.32
C SER A 549 49.09 2.59 10.77
N PRO A 550 48.35 3.68 11.05
CA PRO A 550 47.05 3.91 10.43
C PRO A 550 47.20 4.04 8.91
N THR A 551 46.51 3.17 8.18
CA THR A 551 46.34 3.28 6.73
C THR A 551 45.12 4.16 6.47
N SER A 552 45.20 5.09 5.52
CA SER A 552 44.03 5.85 5.05
C SER A 552 43.15 4.95 4.19
N GLU A 553 42.38 4.07 4.81
CA GLU A 553 41.35 3.30 4.11
C GLU A 553 40.04 4.07 4.04
N SER A 554 39.37 3.98 2.89
CA SER A 554 37.99 4.44 2.75
C SER A 554 37.04 3.45 3.40
N VAL A 555 35.96 3.96 4.00
CA VAL A 555 34.86 3.14 4.53
C VAL A 555 34.25 2.30 3.40
N CYS A 556 33.89 1.05 3.68
CA CYS A 556 33.12 0.20 2.77
C CYS A 556 31.78 0.84 2.41
N MET A 557 31.50 0.99 1.11
CA MET A 557 30.27 1.65 0.63
C MET A 557 29.00 0.95 1.12
N GLU A 558 29.00 -0.38 1.13
CA GLU A 558 27.88 -1.21 1.56
C GLU A 558 27.56 -1.00 3.05
N VAL A 559 28.61 -0.94 3.88
CA VAL A 559 28.48 -0.67 5.33
C VAL A 559 27.96 0.73 5.59
N ASP A 560 28.49 1.76 4.89
CA ASP A 560 28.02 3.14 5.04
C ASP A 560 26.58 3.31 4.55
N ARG A 561 26.22 2.70 3.41
CA ARG A 561 24.85 2.66 2.88
C ARG A 561 23.88 2.08 3.92
N GLU A 562 24.20 0.93 4.50
CA GLU A 562 23.33 0.30 5.48
C GLU A 562 23.25 1.10 6.79
N ARG A 563 24.37 1.67 7.25
CA ARG A 563 24.42 2.57 8.41
C ARG A 563 23.49 3.78 8.21
N ASN A 564 23.48 4.34 7.01
CA ASN A 564 22.61 5.45 6.63
C ASN A 564 21.12 5.06 6.65
N ARG A 565 20.78 3.88 6.13
CA ARG A 565 19.41 3.34 6.19
C ARG A 565 18.93 3.13 7.63
N VAL A 566 19.76 2.51 8.48
CA VAL A 566 19.45 2.30 9.91
C VAL A 566 19.24 3.65 10.61
N ARG A 567 20.11 4.62 10.35
CA ARG A 567 19.98 5.99 10.91
C ARG A 567 18.69 6.67 10.46
N ALA A 568 18.32 6.54 9.18
CA ALA A 568 17.07 7.08 8.67
C ALA A 568 15.86 6.44 9.36
N ALA A 569 15.84 5.12 9.51
CA ALA A 569 14.77 4.41 10.23
C ALA A 569 14.65 4.87 11.69
N ASP A 570 15.78 4.98 12.42
CA ASP A 570 15.81 5.47 13.80
C ASP A 570 15.28 6.93 13.88
N ALA A 571 15.63 7.78 12.90
CA ALA A 571 15.15 9.16 12.82
C ALA A 571 13.65 9.25 12.52
N ILE A 572 13.12 8.40 11.62
CA ILE A 572 11.69 8.34 11.30
C ILE A 572 10.89 7.92 12.55
N GLU A 573 11.36 6.93 13.29
CA GLU A 573 10.73 6.47 14.55
C GLU A 573 10.71 7.60 15.59
N ALA A 574 11.84 8.30 15.77
CA ALA A 574 11.96 9.43 16.69
C ALA A 574 11.07 10.61 16.28
N ALA A 575 11.03 10.95 14.98
CA ALA A 575 10.19 12.00 14.43
C ALA A 575 8.70 11.67 14.61
N ARG A 576 8.28 10.43 14.33
CA ARG A 576 6.90 9.95 14.60
C ARG A 576 6.56 10.13 16.07
N ALA A 577 7.44 9.70 16.98
CA ALA A 577 7.21 9.81 18.41
C ALA A 577 7.07 11.28 18.87
N ALA A 578 7.86 12.21 18.29
CA ALA A 578 7.73 13.64 18.56
C ALA A 578 6.42 14.22 17.99
N ALA A 579 6.08 13.89 16.73
CA ALA A 579 4.85 14.32 16.08
C ALA A 579 3.59 13.83 16.80
N ASP A 580 3.62 12.61 17.31
CA ASP A 580 2.54 12.02 18.13
C ASP A 580 2.27 12.81 19.41
N ARG A 581 3.32 13.32 20.06
CA ARG A 581 3.22 14.20 21.23
C ARG A 581 2.78 15.64 20.88
N GLY A 582 2.59 15.94 19.60
CA GLY A 582 2.24 17.28 19.10
C GLY A 582 3.43 18.18 18.81
N ALA A 583 4.66 17.70 19.02
CA ALA A 583 5.90 18.43 18.75
C ALA A 583 6.33 18.27 17.28
N LEU A 584 5.55 18.84 16.36
CA LEU A 584 5.80 18.71 14.91
C LEU A 584 7.08 19.42 14.47
N SER A 585 7.39 20.57 15.07
CA SER A 585 8.65 21.29 14.78
C SER A 585 9.87 20.44 15.13
N ASP A 586 9.86 19.80 16.29
CA ASP A 586 10.95 18.89 16.71
C ASP A 586 11.05 17.69 15.77
N ALA A 587 9.90 17.13 15.35
CA ALA A 587 9.86 16.03 14.39
C ALA A 587 10.51 16.40 13.05
N VAL A 588 10.19 17.58 12.51
CA VAL A 588 10.78 18.09 11.27
C VAL A 588 12.28 18.32 11.42
N THR A 589 12.73 18.87 12.56
CA THR A 589 14.16 19.06 12.87
C THR A 589 14.91 17.74 12.94
N ILE A 590 14.34 16.70 13.57
CA ILE A 590 14.95 15.36 13.63
C ILE A 590 15.17 14.80 12.22
N LEU A 591 14.19 14.93 11.32
CA LEU A 591 14.32 14.50 9.93
C LEU A 591 15.36 15.34 9.19
N ASP A 592 15.38 16.66 9.42
CA ASP A 592 16.32 17.58 8.76
C ASP A 592 17.79 17.30 9.15
N ASP A 593 18.04 17.07 10.43
CA ASP A 593 19.35 16.67 10.94
C ASP A 593 19.80 15.34 10.34
N CYS A 594 18.89 14.37 10.22
CA CYS A 594 19.18 13.11 9.55
C CYS A 594 19.57 13.34 8.09
N ARG A 595 18.81 14.14 7.34
CA ARG A 595 19.11 14.48 5.93
C ARG A 595 20.47 15.15 5.78
N ARG A 596 20.82 16.10 6.65
CA ARG A 596 22.14 16.73 6.68
C ARG A 596 23.25 15.70 6.89
N ILE A 597 23.12 14.83 7.91
CA ILE A 597 24.10 13.76 8.18
C ILE A 597 24.22 12.80 6.98
N LEU A 598 23.10 12.43 6.35
CA LEU A 598 23.09 11.58 5.16
C LEU A 598 23.85 12.23 4.00
N SER A 599 23.63 13.53 3.75
CA SER A 599 24.31 14.27 2.67
C SER A 599 25.83 14.33 2.84
N GLU A 600 26.31 14.28 4.09
CA GLU A 600 27.73 14.31 4.43
C GLU A 600 28.39 12.92 4.38
N SER A 601 27.61 11.84 4.31
CA SER A 601 28.08 10.46 4.30
C SER A 601 28.88 10.11 3.03
N PHE A 602 29.69 9.06 3.12
CA PHE A 602 30.53 8.62 2.00
C PHE A 602 29.67 8.10 0.84
N ALA A 603 28.68 7.26 1.13
CA ALA A 603 27.77 6.70 0.14
C ALA A 603 26.97 7.80 -0.59
N SER A 604 26.49 8.82 0.13
CA SER A 604 25.76 9.93 -0.50
C SER A 604 26.68 10.77 -1.40
N LYS A 605 27.90 11.08 -0.96
CA LYS A 605 28.89 11.83 -1.78
C LYS A 605 29.31 11.07 -3.03
N SER A 606 29.29 9.74 -2.97
CA SER A 606 29.54 8.86 -4.12
C SER A 606 28.32 8.66 -5.04
N GLY A 607 27.18 9.32 -4.78
CA GLY A 607 26.00 9.26 -5.64
C GLY A 607 25.18 7.98 -5.50
N ASP A 608 25.20 7.34 -4.32
CA ASP A 608 24.42 6.13 -4.07
C ASP A 608 22.91 6.36 -4.24
N ARG A 609 22.26 5.43 -4.95
CA ARG A 609 20.83 5.53 -5.27
C ARG A 609 19.95 5.39 -4.04
N LEU A 610 20.34 4.56 -3.06
CA LEU A 610 19.57 4.40 -1.82
C LEU A 610 19.65 5.67 -0.97
N CYS A 611 20.83 6.28 -0.84
CA CYS A 611 20.94 7.56 -0.12
C CYS A 611 20.08 8.67 -0.75
N THR A 612 20.06 8.73 -2.09
CA THR A 612 19.20 9.68 -2.83
C THR A 612 17.70 9.42 -2.57
N ALA A 613 17.32 8.14 -2.54
CA ALA A 613 15.96 7.70 -2.16
C ALA A 613 15.56 8.17 -0.78
N LEU A 614 16.44 7.90 0.19
CA LEU A 614 16.20 8.18 1.59
C LEU A 614 16.05 9.68 1.81
N ASP A 615 16.87 10.51 1.16
CA ASP A 615 16.71 11.96 1.25
C ASP A 615 15.34 12.43 0.71
N ALA A 616 14.91 11.90 -0.45
CA ALA A 616 13.62 12.22 -1.03
C ALA A 616 12.46 11.74 -0.14
N GLU A 617 12.55 10.53 0.42
CA GLU A 617 11.57 9.99 1.36
C GLU A 617 11.46 10.83 2.63
N LEU A 618 12.60 11.18 3.25
CA LEU A 618 12.62 12.01 4.46
C LEU A 618 12.05 13.41 4.19
N ARG A 619 12.29 13.96 3.00
CA ARG A 619 11.71 15.24 2.57
C ARG A 619 10.19 15.16 2.44
N GLU A 620 9.66 14.13 1.81
CA GLU A 620 8.20 13.90 1.71
C GLU A 620 7.57 13.77 3.11
N MET A 621 8.25 13.08 4.04
CA MET A 621 7.82 12.98 5.44
C MET A 621 7.76 14.35 6.13
N GLN A 622 8.76 15.22 5.91
CA GLN A 622 8.76 16.60 6.43
C GLN A 622 7.57 17.39 5.89
N GLU A 623 7.26 17.30 4.59
CA GLU A 623 6.14 18.01 3.96
C GLU A 623 4.78 17.56 4.52
N ARG A 624 4.65 16.26 4.81
CA ARG A 624 3.45 15.67 5.44
C ARG A 624 3.34 15.98 6.93
N MET A 625 4.40 16.50 7.56
CA MET A 625 4.43 16.98 8.94
C MET A 625 4.20 18.49 9.09
N ALA A 626 3.93 19.21 7.98
CA ALA A 626 3.79 20.67 7.99
C ALA A 626 2.75 21.21 8.99
N ASN A 627 1.69 20.45 9.28
CA ASN A 627 0.73 20.76 10.33
C ASN A 627 0.04 19.50 10.85
N ARG A 628 -0.68 19.63 11.97
CA ARG A 628 -1.33 18.51 12.65
C ARG A 628 -2.35 17.79 11.78
N GLN A 629 -3.15 18.54 11.02
CA GLN A 629 -4.19 17.98 10.15
C GLN A 629 -3.59 17.11 9.05
N ARG A 630 -2.51 17.56 8.39
CA ARG A 630 -1.81 16.76 7.37
C ARG A 630 -1.15 15.52 7.97
N TYR A 631 -0.51 15.67 9.13
CA TYR A 631 0.10 14.54 9.82
C TYR A 631 -0.94 13.49 10.20
N GLU A 632 -2.08 13.88 10.75
CA GLU A 632 -3.14 12.94 11.12
C GLU A 632 -3.83 12.30 9.91
N ALA A 633 -4.08 13.05 8.85
CA ALA A 633 -4.80 12.55 7.67
C ALA A 633 -3.97 11.58 6.82
N SER A 634 -2.68 11.83 6.60
CA SER A 634 -1.85 10.95 5.77
C SER A 634 -0.40 10.81 6.22
N GLY A 635 0.17 11.80 6.92
CA GLY A 635 1.57 11.75 7.36
C GLY A 635 1.88 10.58 8.29
N ARG A 636 1.03 10.30 9.29
CA ARG A 636 1.19 9.18 10.23
C ARG A 636 1.25 7.84 9.49
N ALA A 637 0.26 7.58 8.63
CA ALA A 637 0.19 6.34 7.86
C ALA A 637 1.38 6.20 6.89
N TYR A 638 1.78 7.30 6.24
CA TYR A 638 2.97 7.34 5.39
C TYR A 638 4.24 6.97 6.16
N LEU A 639 4.46 7.54 7.35
CA LEU A 639 5.61 7.22 8.20
C LEU A 639 5.59 5.77 8.70
N LEU A 640 4.43 5.26 9.12
CA LEU A 640 4.30 3.88 9.59
C LEU A 640 4.55 2.86 8.47
N SER A 641 4.14 3.17 7.24
CA SER A 641 4.48 2.36 6.06
C SER A 641 5.97 2.52 5.69
N GLY A 642 6.51 3.72 5.83
CA GLY A 642 7.94 4.07 5.94
C GLY A 642 8.75 3.06 6.75
N LEU A 643 8.45 3.07 8.05
CA LEU A 643 9.07 2.22 9.07
C LEU A 643 8.86 0.74 8.79
N SER A 644 7.64 0.31 8.42
CA SER A 644 7.38 -1.10 8.12
C SER A 644 8.28 -1.62 7.00
N SER A 645 8.46 -0.85 5.93
CA SER A 645 9.34 -1.26 4.83
C SER A 645 10.83 -1.25 5.20
N HIS A 646 11.32 -0.26 5.95
CA HIS A 646 12.74 -0.25 6.36
C HIS A 646 13.06 -1.27 7.46
N SER A 647 12.17 -1.48 8.42
CA SER A 647 12.41 -2.42 9.52
C SER A 647 12.32 -3.87 9.10
N TRP A 648 11.45 -4.18 8.12
CA TRP A 648 11.39 -5.50 7.47
C TRP A 648 12.20 -5.59 6.18
N GLN A 649 12.79 -4.50 5.68
CA GLN A 649 13.48 -4.42 4.39
C GLN A 649 12.66 -4.99 3.22
N ARG A 650 11.37 -4.66 3.19
CA ARG A 650 10.41 -5.24 2.25
C ARG A 650 9.51 -4.16 1.67
N ALA A 651 9.23 -4.25 0.37
CA ALA A 651 8.46 -3.22 -0.31
C ALA A 651 7.03 -3.11 0.26
N THR A 652 6.63 -1.87 0.58
CA THR A 652 5.27 -1.50 0.98
C THR A 652 4.71 -0.50 -0.02
N ALA A 653 3.39 -0.49 -0.24
CA ALA A 653 2.78 0.62 -0.99
C ALA A 653 2.65 1.85 -0.09
N ARG A 654 2.98 3.01 -0.63
CA ARG A 654 2.89 4.31 0.03
C ARG A 654 2.13 5.25 -0.90
N GLY A 655 1.55 6.32 -0.37
CA GLY A 655 0.76 7.28 -1.16
C GLY A 655 1.59 8.18 -2.08
N ASP A 656 2.74 7.72 -2.58
CA ASP A 656 3.57 8.49 -3.49
C ASP A 656 2.94 8.56 -4.90
N SER A 657 2.95 9.75 -5.49
CA SER A 657 2.55 9.95 -6.87
C SER A 657 3.37 9.01 -7.74
N MET A 658 2.69 8.05 -8.39
CA MET A 658 3.25 7.03 -9.27
C MET A 658 3.83 7.62 -10.57
N ASP A 659 4.47 8.79 -10.50
CA ASP A 659 5.37 9.24 -11.55
C ASP A 659 6.54 8.28 -11.55
N SER A 660 6.54 7.36 -12.54
CA SER A 660 7.57 6.34 -12.78
C SER A 660 9.00 6.89 -12.95
N ALA A 661 9.16 8.23 -12.89
CA ALA A 661 10.43 8.94 -12.95
C ALA A 661 11.03 9.24 -11.56
N THR A 662 10.28 9.11 -10.47
CA THR A 662 10.79 9.34 -9.11
C THR A 662 11.36 8.04 -8.57
N LEU A 663 12.67 7.86 -8.79
CA LEU A 663 13.54 6.92 -8.09
C LEU A 663 13.19 6.93 -6.59
N VAL A 664 12.56 5.90 -5.99
CA VAL A 664 13.19 4.62 -5.67
C VAL A 664 12.16 3.61 -5.18
N TYR A 665 12.07 2.51 -5.92
CA TYR A 665 11.38 1.28 -5.54
C TYR A 665 12.23 0.47 -4.55
N SER A 666 12.40 0.99 -3.33
CA SER A 666 13.18 0.31 -2.29
C SER A 666 12.57 -1.07 -2.00
N TYR A 667 13.40 -2.11 -2.04
CA TYR A 667 13.06 -3.51 -1.75
C TYR A 667 12.06 -4.20 -2.70
N GLN A 668 11.71 -3.63 -3.85
CA GLN A 668 10.89 -4.35 -4.83
C GLN A 668 11.70 -5.44 -5.51
N THR A 669 11.17 -6.67 -5.53
CA THR A 669 11.76 -7.76 -6.30
C THR A 669 11.29 -7.71 -7.76
N PRO A 670 12.00 -8.34 -8.71
CA PRO A 670 11.56 -8.43 -10.10
C PRO A 670 10.14 -8.98 -10.27
N SER A 671 9.74 -9.94 -9.43
CA SER A 671 8.38 -10.49 -9.41
C SER A 671 7.33 -9.43 -9.05
N MET A 672 7.61 -8.58 -8.06
CA MET A 672 6.72 -7.48 -7.66
C MET A 672 6.57 -6.46 -8.78
N VAL A 673 7.68 -6.05 -9.39
CA VAL A 673 7.69 -5.09 -10.52
C VAL A 673 6.88 -5.64 -11.69
N GLN A 674 7.05 -6.92 -12.04
CA GLN A 674 6.30 -7.54 -13.11
C GLN A 674 4.80 -7.59 -12.81
N MET A 675 4.40 -7.87 -11.56
CA MET A 675 3.00 -7.90 -11.17
C MET A 675 2.37 -6.50 -11.20
N LEU A 676 3.12 -5.46 -10.79
CA LEU A 676 2.71 -4.07 -10.92
C LEU A 676 2.48 -3.67 -12.38
N GLN A 677 3.42 -3.99 -13.27
CA GLN A 677 3.26 -3.72 -14.71
C GLN A 677 2.01 -4.41 -15.29
N ARG A 678 1.68 -5.63 -14.82
CA ARG A 678 0.45 -6.32 -15.21
C ARG A 678 -0.80 -5.61 -14.71
N SER A 679 -0.77 -5.11 -13.48
CA SER A 679 -1.88 -4.33 -12.91
C SER A 679 -2.16 -3.08 -13.75
N GLN A 680 -1.12 -2.32 -14.08
CA GLN A 680 -1.21 -1.11 -14.89
C GLN A 680 -1.75 -1.40 -16.31
N ASN A 681 -1.26 -2.47 -16.95
CA ASN A 681 -1.76 -2.91 -18.25
C ASN A 681 -3.21 -3.44 -18.19
N HIS A 682 -3.61 -4.06 -17.08
CA HIS A 682 -4.97 -4.52 -16.87
C HIS A 682 -5.95 -3.34 -16.71
N CYS A 683 -5.48 -2.20 -16.19
CA CYS A 683 -6.28 -0.99 -16.08
C CYS A 683 -6.54 -0.27 -17.41
N LEU A 684 -5.65 -0.43 -18.40
CA LEU A 684 -5.73 0.22 -19.71
C LEU A 684 -6.61 -0.51 -20.74
N SER A 685 -7.10 -1.71 -20.42
CA SER A 685 -7.93 -2.50 -21.33
C SER A 685 -9.42 -2.35 -20.98
N PRO A 686 -10.24 -1.58 -21.72
CA PRO A 686 -11.68 -1.68 -21.58
C PRO A 686 -12.11 -3.08 -22.03
N GLN A 687 -12.76 -3.84 -21.15
CA GLN A 687 -13.40 -5.10 -21.54
C GLN A 687 -14.52 -4.79 -22.55
N GLY A 688 -14.20 -4.92 -23.84
CA GLY A 688 -15.21 -5.04 -24.89
C GLY A 688 -15.97 -6.37 -24.72
N PRO A 689 -17.23 -6.44 -25.19
CA PRO A 689 -18.03 -7.66 -25.06
C PRO A 689 -17.32 -8.81 -25.74
N SER A 690 -17.22 -9.93 -25.03
CA SER A 690 -16.63 -11.18 -25.50
C SER A 690 -17.18 -11.54 -26.87
N GLN A 691 -16.32 -11.53 -27.90
CA GLN A 691 -16.65 -12.13 -29.18
C GLN A 691 -16.83 -13.63 -28.95
N VAL A 692 -18.09 -14.06 -28.95
CA VAL A 692 -18.49 -15.44 -29.16
C VAL A 692 -17.88 -15.86 -30.49
N GLN A 693 -16.82 -16.68 -30.46
CA GLN A 693 -16.34 -17.37 -31.64
C GLN A 693 -17.45 -18.28 -32.14
N GLN A 694 -18.11 -17.87 -33.22
CA GLN A 694 -18.95 -18.78 -33.99
C GLN A 694 -18.08 -19.91 -34.57
N PRO A 695 -18.54 -21.17 -34.52
CA PRO A 695 -17.81 -22.27 -35.13
C PRO A 695 -17.82 -22.10 -36.65
N ARG A 696 -16.62 -21.99 -37.24
CA ARG A 696 -16.42 -22.05 -38.69
C ARG A 696 -16.83 -23.44 -39.19
N MET A 697 -17.94 -23.51 -39.92
CA MET A 697 -18.29 -24.67 -40.72
C MET A 697 -17.25 -24.85 -41.83
N LEU A 698 -16.54 -25.99 -41.81
CA LEU A 698 -15.68 -26.44 -42.90
C LEU A 698 -16.56 -26.89 -44.08
N LEU A 699 -16.77 -25.99 -45.06
CA LEU A 699 -17.23 -26.40 -46.38
C LEU A 699 -16.04 -26.97 -47.17
N GLY A 700 -15.97 -28.29 -47.29
CA GLY A 700 -15.11 -28.96 -48.26
C GLY A 700 -15.60 -28.69 -49.68
N LYS A 701 -14.71 -28.21 -50.56
CA LYS A 701 -14.92 -28.20 -52.01
C LYS A 701 -14.44 -29.54 -52.60
N PRO A 702 -15.15 -30.14 -53.56
CA PRO A 702 -14.77 -31.42 -54.16
C PRO A 702 -13.64 -31.23 -55.19
N GLN A 703 -12.71 -32.19 -55.24
CA GLN A 703 -11.70 -32.29 -56.30
C GLN A 703 -12.33 -32.76 -57.62
N PRO A 704 -11.89 -32.24 -58.79
CA PRO A 704 -12.27 -32.78 -60.09
C PRO A 704 -11.37 -33.96 -60.47
N ARG A 705 -11.91 -34.88 -61.28
CA ARG A 705 -11.13 -35.82 -62.08
C ARG A 705 -10.53 -35.12 -63.29
#